data_AF-A0A8J8W332-F1
#
_entry.id   AF-A0A8J8W332-F1
#
_cell.length_a   1.000
_cell.length_b   1.000
_cell.length_c   1.000
_cell.angle_alpha   90.00
_cell.angle_beta   90.00
_cell.angle_gamma   90.00
#
_symmetry.space_group_name_H-M   'P 1'
#
loop_
_entity.id
_entity.type
_entity.pdbx_description
1 polymer ?
#
loop_
_entity_poly.entity_id
_entity_poly.type
_entity_poly.pdbx_seq_one_letter_code
_entity_poly.pdbx_strand_id
1 'polypeptide(L)'
;MTSSMPDEILPATTASPASPASADGQIPLEQPPKLKGRQRLLQNLQRMSSSPTLTRRGRSASTGYRRDHKASLSCVSLSSAAYSPCLGNGSASQLYGGLHPGPSTPGSVGPLEEVDDNNARIRLVETESSNVSRSVPVPLEFRPNSPGTGTPVEEIAEEDATASAATTEIQPILPDHNPSRKIDFWGDMPRELQVQILRYLTPRQVVRCSVVSKRWHEMCFDGQLWSRLDASEYYSKIPSEVLIKLVISGGPFMRDLNLRGCIQLSNKWSTHGERMSDACRNLVNLSLNDSTIDKPSMHHFLTRNPRLEYLNVSGLKSVTNSAMKSISQSCPQLSCLDVSWCSNVTAHGLVRVAKSCHQLSDLRASGIRGFDDDSVARALFEQNALERLIMSRTDLTDETLKVLMHGVEPTIDVLTDRPIVPPRRFKHLDLHRCAEITDRGLKSLAFNVPDLEILQISQCPELTDASVIDVVRTTPRLSHLELEDLDSLTNNALVELAKSPAAECLEHLNISYCENLGDPGMLQVMKHCPRLRSVEMDNTRVSDLTLMEASFRVRKRGYGEKLPEIGLRLVIFDCTNVTWAGVKEVLSSNAYVPRARKAAFKPVVTVAPAGSDTESVATTPCMTPTSATPSPASVYPSEIIYLKSFYGWQPTVEEHTKRVLRGDLNAASRLDRKWADYMMATEEAGATGAGARRRRRRAREAERLYNADGDDEDSYGVGGVTAIGGRRRRAQSGGCTVM
;
A
#
# COMPACT_ATOMS: atom_id res chain seq x y z
N MET A 1 64.40 -26.26 34.27
CA MET A 1 65.82 -26.53 33.94
C MET A 1 65.89 -27.75 33.04
N THR A 2 66.95 -27.87 32.26
CA THR A 2 67.25 -29.00 31.38
C THR A 2 67.69 -30.25 32.16
N SER A 3 67.02 -31.38 31.97
CA SER A 3 67.43 -32.74 32.36
C SER A 3 66.40 -33.74 31.79
N SER A 4 66.72 -34.93 31.27
CA SER A 4 68.01 -35.57 30.98
C SER A 4 67.78 -36.78 30.04
N MET A 5 68.81 -37.12 29.26
CA MET A 5 68.99 -38.32 28.39
C MET A 5 69.00 -39.67 29.18
N PRO A 6 69.20 -40.86 28.57
CA PRO A 6 68.97 -41.39 27.18
C PRO A 6 68.34 -42.83 27.14
N ASP A 7 68.33 -43.45 25.94
CA ASP A 7 68.59 -44.89 25.57
C ASP A 7 67.58 -45.39 24.50
N GLU A 8 67.92 -46.17 23.44
CA GLU A 8 69.19 -46.78 22.99
C GLU A 8 69.15 -47.16 21.47
N ILE A 9 70.32 -47.38 20.83
CA ILE A 9 70.62 -48.27 19.65
C ILE A 9 70.07 -47.94 18.21
N LEU A 10 70.97 -47.35 17.38
CA LEU A 10 71.52 -47.76 16.03
C LEU A 10 70.78 -48.73 15.05
N PRO A 11 71.11 -48.79 13.72
CA PRO A 11 71.76 -47.81 12.81
C PRO A 11 71.23 -47.76 11.33
N ALA A 12 71.90 -46.96 10.47
CA ALA A 12 72.20 -47.21 9.03
C ALA A 12 71.28 -46.73 7.86
N THR A 13 71.42 -45.43 7.51
CA THR A 13 71.88 -44.88 6.19
C THR A 13 71.22 -45.14 4.81
N THR A 14 71.17 -44.04 4.03
CA THR A 14 71.31 -43.85 2.56
C THR A 14 70.13 -44.02 1.57
N ALA A 15 69.47 -42.87 1.28
CA ALA A 15 69.28 -42.20 -0.02
C ALA A 15 68.83 -42.93 -1.32
N SER A 16 67.64 -42.55 -1.84
CA SER A 16 67.22 -42.37 -3.27
C SER A 16 67.31 -43.59 -4.25
N PRO A 17 66.64 -43.63 -5.45
CA PRO A 17 65.98 -42.56 -6.22
C PRO A 17 64.66 -42.93 -6.99
N ALA A 18 64.21 -41.98 -7.83
CA ALA A 18 63.54 -42.04 -9.17
C ALA A 18 62.75 -43.26 -9.72
N SER A 19 61.76 -42.90 -10.57
CA SER A 19 60.86 -43.76 -11.38
C SER A 19 61.53 -44.55 -12.53
N PRO A 20 60.93 -45.67 -12.99
CA PRO A 20 61.30 -46.38 -14.23
C PRO A 20 60.36 -46.09 -15.42
N ALA A 21 60.75 -46.53 -16.61
CA ALA A 21 60.05 -46.29 -17.88
C ALA A 21 59.88 -47.58 -18.75
N SER A 22 58.88 -47.54 -19.65
CA SER A 22 58.80 -48.14 -21.01
C SER A 22 59.22 -49.60 -21.32
N ALA A 23 58.36 -50.32 -22.06
CA ALA A 23 58.74 -51.33 -23.07
C ALA A 23 57.64 -51.51 -24.15
N ASP A 24 58.03 -51.93 -25.36
CA ASP A 24 57.27 -51.88 -26.62
C ASP A 24 56.38 -53.10 -26.98
N GLY A 25 55.53 -52.93 -28.02
CA GLY A 25 54.92 -54.04 -28.78
C GLY A 25 53.88 -53.62 -29.83
N GLN A 26 54.26 -53.58 -31.12
CA GLN A 26 53.36 -53.34 -32.26
C GLN A 26 52.98 -54.64 -33.01
N ILE A 27 51.69 -54.83 -33.31
CA ILE A 27 51.19 -55.67 -34.43
C ILE A 27 49.97 -54.95 -35.06
N PRO A 28 49.87 -54.80 -36.40
CA PRO A 28 48.78 -54.08 -37.05
C PRO A 28 47.55 -54.97 -37.31
N LEU A 29 46.34 -54.40 -37.16
CA LEU A 29 45.08 -55.00 -37.60
C LEU A 29 44.27 -54.00 -38.43
N GLU A 30 43.75 -54.45 -39.55
CA GLU A 30 43.08 -53.64 -40.58
C GLU A 30 41.74 -53.04 -40.11
N GLN A 31 41.41 -51.85 -40.61
CA GLN A 31 40.06 -51.29 -40.47
C GLN A 31 39.13 -51.83 -41.58
N PRO A 32 38.00 -52.48 -41.27
CA PRO A 32 36.99 -52.77 -42.27
C PRO A 32 36.29 -51.47 -42.74
N PRO A 33 35.80 -51.41 -43.99
CA PRO A 33 35.36 -50.16 -44.61
C PRO A 33 34.09 -49.58 -43.99
N LYS A 34 34.00 -48.25 -43.97
CA LYS A 34 32.86 -47.49 -43.43
C LYS A 34 31.60 -47.66 -44.29
N LEU A 35 30.75 -48.63 -43.95
CA LEU A 35 29.41 -48.78 -44.54
C LEU A 35 28.56 -47.52 -44.28
N LYS A 36 27.99 -46.94 -45.35
CA LYS A 36 27.12 -45.76 -45.31
C LYS A 36 25.65 -46.15 -45.52
N GLY A 37 24.75 -45.42 -44.87
CA GLY A 37 23.31 -45.51 -45.11
C GLY A 37 22.59 -46.63 -44.36
N ARG A 38 21.57 -47.21 -45.01
CA ARG A 38 20.46 -47.96 -44.41
C ARG A 38 20.87 -49.18 -43.56
N GLN A 39 22.02 -49.79 -43.85
CA GLN A 39 22.57 -50.92 -43.08
C GLN A 39 22.95 -50.54 -41.63
N ARG A 40 23.44 -49.32 -41.40
CA ARG A 40 23.82 -48.85 -40.05
C ARG A 40 22.60 -48.62 -39.14
N LEU A 41 21.42 -48.38 -39.73
CA LEU A 41 20.15 -48.24 -39.01
C LEU A 41 19.61 -49.59 -38.54
N LEU A 42 19.70 -50.62 -39.39
CA LEU A 42 19.24 -51.98 -39.08
C LEU A 42 20.06 -52.64 -37.97
N GLN A 43 21.38 -52.42 -37.94
CA GLN A 43 22.26 -52.95 -36.90
C GLN A 43 22.00 -52.34 -35.50
N ASN A 44 21.56 -51.07 -35.43
CA ASN A 44 21.17 -50.45 -34.16
C ASN A 44 19.80 -50.95 -33.66
N LEU A 45 18.85 -51.25 -34.56
CA LEU A 45 17.54 -51.80 -34.19
C LEU A 45 17.66 -53.22 -33.60
N GLN A 46 18.61 -54.03 -34.07
CA GLN A 46 18.84 -55.39 -33.55
C GLN A 46 19.52 -55.46 -32.17
N ARG A 47 19.95 -54.34 -31.56
CA ARG A 47 20.55 -54.31 -30.21
C ARG A 47 19.57 -53.97 -29.08
N MET A 48 18.30 -53.70 -29.37
CA MET A 48 17.32 -53.25 -28.36
C MET A 48 16.29 -54.30 -27.92
N SER A 49 16.41 -55.58 -28.31
CA SER A 49 15.40 -56.62 -28.05
C SER A 49 15.95 -57.93 -27.46
N SER A 50 16.50 -57.85 -26.25
CA SER A 50 16.75 -58.96 -25.29
C SER A 50 17.08 -58.32 -23.93
N SER A 51 16.55 -58.70 -22.76
CA SER A 51 15.78 -59.89 -22.34
C SER A 51 14.84 -59.56 -21.13
N PRO A 52 14.02 -60.51 -20.63
CA PRO A 52 12.80 -60.19 -19.84
C PRO A 52 12.85 -60.50 -18.32
N THR A 53 11.68 -60.35 -17.65
CA THR A 53 11.30 -60.70 -16.25
C THR A 53 11.69 -59.65 -15.18
N LEU A 54 10.78 -59.09 -14.38
CA LEU A 54 9.90 -59.76 -13.41
C LEU A 54 8.55 -59.02 -13.18
N THR A 55 7.55 -59.74 -12.65
CA THR A 55 6.17 -59.24 -12.50
C THR A 55 5.66 -59.21 -11.03
N ARG A 56 4.86 -58.18 -10.74
CA ARG A 56 3.65 -58.21 -9.86
C ARG A 56 3.76 -58.14 -8.32
N ARG A 57 3.67 -56.92 -7.77
CA ARG A 57 2.80 -56.43 -6.65
C ARG A 57 3.27 -55.02 -6.27
N GLY A 58 2.46 -54.00 -5.98
CA GLY A 58 1.01 -53.85 -6.07
C GLY A 58 0.48 -52.83 -5.03
N ARG A 59 0.34 -51.55 -5.40
CA ARG A 59 -0.42 -50.53 -4.61
C ARG A 59 -0.82 -49.30 -5.46
N SER A 60 -2.05 -48.85 -5.21
CA SER A 60 -2.67 -47.52 -5.41
C SER A 60 -2.38 -46.71 -6.69
N ALA A 61 -3.45 -46.42 -7.44
CA ALA A 61 -3.40 -45.68 -8.70
C ALA A 61 -3.15 -44.17 -8.49
N SER A 62 -2.04 -43.67 -9.04
CA SER A 62 -1.91 -42.28 -9.47
C SER A 62 -2.40 -42.13 -10.91
N THR A 63 -3.25 -41.14 -11.18
CA THR A 63 -3.82 -40.90 -12.51
C THR A 63 -2.76 -40.28 -13.42
N GLY A 64 -2.06 -41.12 -14.18
CA GLY A 64 -1.01 -40.70 -15.11
C GLY A 64 -1.55 -39.85 -16.26
N TYR A 65 -0.95 -38.68 -16.46
CA TYR A 65 -1.08 -37.91 -17.70
C TYR A 65 -0.48 -38.70 -18.88
N ARG A 66 -1.19 -38.78 -20.00
CA ARG A 66 -0.63 -39.17 -21.30
C ARG A 66 -0.96 -38.12 -22.35
N ARG A 67 0.09 -37.73 -23.08
CA ARG A 67 0.10 -37.00 -24.38
C ARG A 67 -0.35 -35.52 -24.35
N ASP A 68 0.26 -34.59 -25.11
CA ASP A 68 1.33 -34.74 -26.12
C ASP A 68 2.48 -33.72 -26.00
N HIS A 69 3.68 -34.25 -26.28
CA HIS A 69 4.97 -33.64 -26.66
C HIS A 69 5.16 -32.10 -26.69
N LYS A 70 5.83 -31.57 -25.65
CA LYS A 70 7.21 -31.02 -25.72
C LYS A 70 7.65 -30.49 -24.35
N ALA A 71 8.57 -31.19 -23.69
CA ALA A 71 9.29 -30.68 -22.52
C ALA A 71 10.78 -30.81 -22.79
N SER A 72 11.51 -29.69 -22.77
CA SER A 72 12.98 -29.72 -22.69
C SER A 72 13.37 -30.03 -21.26
N LEU A 73 14.13 -31.12 -21.08
CA LEU A 73 14.80 -31.41 -19.83
C LEU A 73 16.00 -30.47 -19.69
N SER A 74 15.97 -29.55 -18.73
CA SER A 74 17.16 -28.85 -18.27
C SER A 74 17.92 -29.77 -17.32
N CYS A 75 18.93 -30.45 -17.84
CA CYS A 75 19.91 -31.19 -17.05
C CYS A 75 20.68 -30.22 -16.14
N VAL A 76 20.59 -30.43 -14.82
CA VAL A 76 21.48 -29.78 -13.85
C VAL A 76 22.85 -30.43 -13.98
N SER A 77 23.79 -29.71 -14.61
CA SER A 77 25.21 -30.07 -14.56
C SER A 77 25.83 -29.46 -13.31
N LEU A 78 26.19 -30.31 -12.36
CA LEU A 78 27.13 -29.96 -11.30
C LEU A 78 28.53 -29.81 -11.93
N SER A 79 28.98 -28.58 -12.12
CA SER A 79 30.38 -28.27 -12.44
C SER A 79 30.88 -27.17 -11.53
N SER A 80 31.64 -27.58 -10.50
CA SER A 80 32.46 -26.67 -9.70
C SER A 80 33.47 -25.96 -10.62
N ALA A 81 33.58 -24.64 -10.49
CA ALA A 81 34.64 -23.86 -11.08
C ALA A 81 35.32 -23.05 -9.96
N ALA A 82 36.48 -23.52 -9.53
CA ALA A 82 37.31 -22.79 -8.58
C ALA A 82 37.97 -21.59 -9.28
N TYR A 83 37.88 -20.41 -8.65
CA TYR A 83 38.81 -19.32 -8.90
C TYR A 83 39.28 -18.75 -7.56
N SER A 84 40.61 -18.75 -7.39
CA SER A 84 41.33 -18.18 -6.25
C SER A 84 42.02 -16.87 -6.68
N PRO A 85 42.55 -16.05 -5.75
CA PRO A 85 42.37 -14.61 -5.83
C PRO A 85 43.59 -13.85 -6.39
N CYS A 86 43.37 -12.59 -6.74
CA CYS A 86 44.42 -11.59 -6.87
C CYS A 86 44.16 -10.42 -5.90
N LEU A 87 45.19 -10.09 -5.12
CA LEU A 87 45.19 -9.06 -4.08
C LEU A 87 45.28 -7.66 -4.68
N GLY A 88 44.79 -6.67 -3.94
CA GLY A 88 44.67 -5.29 -4.44
C GLY A 88 45.98 -4.50 -4.42
N ASN A 89 45.88 -3.26 -4.92
CA ASN A 89 46.59 -2.13 -4.33
C ASN A 89 45.75 -0.85 -4.49
N GLY A 90 45.62 -0.09 -3.42
CA GLY A 90 44.59 0.94 -3.27
C GLY A 90 44.90 2.36 -3.76
N SER A 91 43.96 3.25 -3.44
CA SER A 91 44.09 4.71 -3.34
C SER A 91 44.18 5.49 -4.68
N ALA A 92 43.60 6.68 -4.86
CA ALA A 92 42.88 7.55 -3.92
C ALA A 92 41.77 8.40 -4.61
N SER A 93 40.76 8.74 -3.81
CA SER A 93 40.02 10.02 -3.69
C SER A 93 40.10 11.15 -4.74
N GLN A 94 38.94 11.84 -4.88
CA GLN A 94 38.76 13.30 -5.04
C GLN A 94 39.28 14.00 -6.33
N LEU A 95 38.37 14.54 -7.16
CA LEU A 95 37.97 15.97 -7.11
C LEU A 95 36.93 16.40 -8.17
N TYR A 96 36.29 17.53 -7.88
CA TYR A 96 35.49 18.36 -8.78
C TYR A 96 36.29 18.93 -9.96
N GLY A 97 35.61 19.32 -11.06
CA GLY A 97 36.21 20.13 -12.12
C GLY A 97 35.23 20.65 -13.18
N GLY A 98 34.71 21.87 -13.00
CA GLY A 98 34.53 22.80 -14.14
C GLY A 98 35.90 23.41 -14.50
N LEU A 99 36.10 24.21 -15.55
CA LEU A 99 35.29 25.29 -16.14
C LEU A 99 35.90 25.71 -17.52
N HIS A 100 35.35 26.78 -18.12
CA HIS A 100 36.03 27.88 -18.85
C HIS A 100 35.90 27.96 -20.41
N PRO A 101 36.12 29.15 -21.09
CA PRO A 101 35.10 30.22 -21.21
C PRO A 101 35.09 31.08 -22.52
N GLY A 102 34.14 32.03 -22.64
CA GLY A 102 34.30 33.33 -23.34
C GLY A 102 34.03 33.39 -24.86
N PRO A 103 33.92 34.60 -25.48
CA PRO A 103 34.27 35.94 -24.96
C PRO A 103 33.14 37.03 -25.02
N SER A 104 33.44 38.24 -24.51
CA SER A 104 32.65 39.49 -24.58
C SER A 104 33.42 40.61 -25.34
N THR A 105 33.11 41.92 -25.45
CA THR A 105 32.25 42.95 -24.77
C THR A 105 32.10 44.14 -25.79
N PRO A 106 31.80 45.46 -25.52
CA PRO A 106 31.28 46.20 -24.35
C PRO A 106 30.05 47.14 -24.62
N GLY A 107 29.45 47.80 -23.60
CA GLY A 107 28.37 48.81 -23.83
C GLY A 107 27.60 49.47 -22.65
N SER A 108 28.27 49.96 -21.59
CA SER A 108 27.90 51.05 -20.63
C SER A 108 26.44 51.57 -20.36
N VAL A 109 26.00 51.45 -19.08
CA VAL A 109 25.34 52.47 -18.18
C VAL A 109 23.96 53.10 -18.49
N GLY A 110 23.03 53.04 -17.50
CA GLY A 110 21.98 54.07 -17.24
C GLY A 110 20.57 53.52 -16.91
N PRO A 111 19.89 53.91 -15.80
CA PRO A 111 18.59 53.34 -15.39
C PRO A 111 17.38 54.23 -15.74
N LEU A 112 16.25 53.63 -16.13
CA LEU A 112 14.92 54.27 -16.20
C LEU A 112 13.79 53.29 -15.82
N GLU A 113 12.65 53.87 -15.47
CA GLU A 113 11.48 53.27 -14.82
C GLU A 113 10.48 52.64 -15.81
N GLU A 114 9.91 51.47 -15.48
CA GLU A 114 8.61 50.98 -16.00
C GLU A 114 7.93 50.25 -14.80
N VAL A 115 6.93 50.81 -14.12
CA VAL A 115 5.53 51.13 -14.50
C VAL A 115 4.65 49.88 -14.60
N ASP A 116 3.66 49.81 -13.70
CA ASP A 116 2.56 48.84 -13.65
C ASP A 116 1.77 48.81 -14.98
N ASP A 117 1.43 47.61 -15.48
CA ASP A 117 0.47 47.46 -16.58
C ASP A 117 -0.71 46.54 -16.19
N ASN A 118 -1.55 47.08 -15.30
CA ASN A 118 -2.92 46.63 -15.10
C ASN A 118 -3.80 47.29 -16.17
N ASN A 119 -4.31 46.55 -17.17
CA ASN A 119 -5.68 46.70 -17.73
C ASN A 119 -5.96 45.79 -18.94
N ALA A 120 -6.54 44.60 -18.71
CA ALA A 120 -7.22 43.86 -19.77
C ALA A 120 -8.59 44.50 -20.08
N ARG A 121 -8.69 45.30 -21.14
CA ARG A 121 -9.95 45.97 -21.54
C ARG A 121 -10.97 45.01 -22.16
N ILE A 122 -12.20 45.09 -21.64
CA ILE A 122 -13.42 44.48 -22.17
C ILE A 122 -13.80 45.14 -23.51
N ARG A 123 -14.29 44.35 -24.48
CA ARG A 123 -15.09 44.85 -25.60
C ARG A 123 -16.49 44.26 -25.55
N LEU A 124 -17.50 45.12 -25.72
CA LEU A 124 -18.91 44.75 -25.81
C LEU A 124 -19.20 44.00 -27.12
N VAL A 125 -20.28 43.22 -27.10
CA VAL A 125 -20.87 42.53 -28.25
C VAL A 125 -22.05 43.34 -28.78
N GLU A 126 -22.12 43.56 -30.10
CA GLU A 126 -23.34 44.03 -30.76
C GLU A 126 -24.28 42.84 -31.03
N THR A 127 -25.58 43.06 -30.87
CA THR A 127 -26.62 42.04 -31.00
C THR A 127 -27.15 41.93 -32.43
N GLU A 128 -27.32 40.71 -32.94
CA GLU A 128 -28.52 40.36 -33.71
C GLU A 128 -28.79 38.85 -33.79
N SER A 129 -30.06 38.53 -34.01
CA SER A 129 -30.77 37.25 -33.86
C SER A 129 -30.13 35.96 -34.40
N SER A 130 -30.22 34.85 -33.63
CA SER A 130 -31.23 33.79 -33.88
C SER A 130 -31.10 32.54 -32.98
N ASN A 131 -32.22 31.84 -32.81
CA ASN A 131 -32.48 30.68 -31.95
C ASN A 131 -31.42 29.56 -31.95
N VAL A 132 -31.12 29.00 -30.76
CA VAL A 132 -31.33 27.58 -30.39
C VAL A 132 -30.99 27.35 -28.92
N SER A 133 -31.95 26.85 -28.14
CA SER A 133 -31.77 26.44 -26.75
C SER A 133 -31.03 25.11 -26.66
N ARG A 134 -30.06 24.96 -25.73
CA ARG A 134 -29.46 23.67 -25.37
C ARG A 134 -29.53 23.41 -23.87
N SER A 135 -30.66 22.85 -23.43
CA SER A 135 -30.82 22.21 -22.13
C SER A 135 -30.78 20.68 -22.29
N VAL A 136 -30.01 19.98 -21.45
CA VAL A 136 -29.94 18.51 -21.43
C VAL A 136 -31.19 17.96 -20.73
N PRO A 137 -31.92 16.96 -21.30
CA PRO A 137 -33.10 16.39 -20.67
C PRO A 137 -32.73 15.38 -19.57
N VAL A 138 -33.53 15.34 -18.51
CA VAL A 138 -33.43 14.38 -17.38
C VAL A 138 -34.20 13.09 -17.72
N PRO A 139 -33.72 11.89 -17.32
CA PRO A 139 -34.41 10.61 -17.58
C PRO A 139 -35.83 10.50 -17.01
N LEU A 140 -36.62 9.61 -17.62
CA LEU A 140 -38.08 9.51 -17.49
C LEU A 140 -38.63 8.96 -16.15
N GLU A 141 -37.78 8.52 -15.23
CA GLU A 141 -38.21 7.71 -14.06
C GLU A 141 -38.61 8.53 -12.81
N PHE A 142 -38.49 9.86 -12.83
CA PHE A 142 -38.83 10.74 -11.70
C PHE A 142 -39.89 11.80 -12.03
N ARG A 143 -41.09 11.36 -12.45
CA ARG A 143 -42.29 12.23 -12.52
C ARG A 143 -43.25 11.91 -11.35
N PRO A 144 -43.55 12.86 -10.45
CA PRO A 144 -44.62 12.70 -9.46
C PRO A 144 -46.00 12.66 -10.14
N ASN A 145 -46.88 11.77 -9.70
CA ASN A 145 -48.22 11.57 -10.28
C ASN A 145 -49.34 12.21 -9.46
N SER A 146 -50.19 13.00 -10.14
CA SER A 146 -51.60 13.30 -9.80
C SER A 146 -51.87 14.16 -8.54
N PRO A 147 -53.13 14.58 -8.28
CA PRO A 147 -54.35 14.56 -9.11
C PRO A 147 -54.89 16.00 -9.40
N GLY A 148 -55.92 16.25 -10.21
CA GLY A 148 -56.78 15.43 -11.06
C GLY A 148 -57.98 16.29 -11.53
N THR A 149 -58.79 15.84 -12.50
CA THR A 149 -60.12 16.42 -12.76
C THR A 149 -60.98 15.46 -13.57
N GLY A 150 -62.13 15.07 -13.02
CA GLY A 150 -63.15 14.26 -13.69
C GLY A 150 -64.26 15.11 -14.30
N THR A 151 -65.16 14.47 -15.03
CA THR A 151 -66.37 15.04 -15.63
C THR A 151 -67.51 14.02 -15.49
N PRO A 152 -68.80 14.39 -15.66
CA PRO A 152 -69.53 15.41 -14.88
C PRO A 152 -70.92 14.84 -14.43
N VAL A 153 -71.89 15.75 -14.17
CA VAL A 153 -73.38 15.60 -14.24
C VAL A 153 -74.14 15.70 -12.90
N GLU A 154 -75.10 16.66 -12.86
CA GLU A 154 -76.30 16.82 -11.99
C GLU A 154 -76.09 17.01 -10.46
N GLU A 155 -76.92 17.73 -9.68
CA GLU A 155 -78.22 18.39 -9.92
C GLU A 155 -78.48 19.57 -8.90
N ILE A 156 -79.20 20.62 -9.35
CA ILE A 156 -80.26 21.43 -8.66
C ILE A 156 -80.07 22.07 -7.25
N ALA A 157 -80.49 23.36 -7.18
CA ALA A 157 -81.01 24.16 -6.03
C ALA A 157 -80.09 24.53 -4.84
N GLU A 158 -80.31 25.60 -4.08
CA GLU A 158 -81.04 26.90 -4.19
C GLU A 158 -80.51 27.83 -3.07
N GLU A 159 -80.75 29.16 -3.14
CA GLU A 159 -81.06 30.12 -2.04
C GLU A 159 -80.25 30.11 -0.69
N ASP A 160 -80.05 31.19 0.07
CA ASP A 160 -80.17 32.65 -0.10
C ASP A 160 -79.28 33.28 1.01
N ALA A 161 -78.46 34.30 0.74
CA ALA A 161 -78.74 35.73 0.95
C ALA A 161 -78.33 36.35 2.30
N THR A 162 -78.24 37.69 2.26
CA THR A 162 -78.09 38.68 3.33
C THR A 162 -76.69 38.94 3.93
N ALA A 163 -76.32 40.16 4.33
CA ALA A 163 -76.37 41.48 3.63
C ALA A 163 -75.74 42.57 4.53
N SER A 164 -74.92 43.46 3.96
CA SER A 164 -74.67 44.88 4.35
C SER A 164 -73.44 45.37 3.55
N ALA A 165 -73.55 46.14 2.46
CA ALA A 165 -73.89 47.57 2.40
C ALA A 165 -72.89 48.47 3.17
N ALA A 166 -72.34 49.59 2.64
CA ALA A 166 -72.45 50.25 1.33
C ALA A 166 -71.19 51.14 1.09
N THR A 167 -70.49 51.01 -0.04
CA THR A 167 -70.54 51.92 -1.22
C THR A 167 -69.72 53.22 -1.11
N THR A 168 -68.57 53.30 -1.81
CA THR A 168 -68.14 54.54 -2.51
C THR A 168 -67.25 54.24 -3.74
N GLU A 169 -67.89 54.38 -4.90
CA GLU A 169 -67.38 54.82 -6.22
C GLU A 169 -66.01 54.37 -6.80
N ILE A 170 -66.17 53.66 -7.91
CA ILE A 170 -65.23 53.09 -8.87
C ILE A 170 -64.29 54.14 -9.52
N GLN A 171 -63.00 53.77 -9.66
CA GLN A 171 -62.15 54.23 -10.78
C GLN A 171 -61.66 53.02 -11.59
N PRO A 172 -61.42 53.16 -12.92
CA PRO A 172 -61.32 52.03 -13.82
C PRO A 172 -60.02 51.24 -13.69
N ILE A 173 -60.16 49.92 -13.76
CA ILE A 173 -59.07 48.94 -13.71
C ILE A 173 -58.20 49.06 -14.98
N LEU A 174 -56.97 49.54 -14.82
CA LEU A 174 -55.88 49.08 -15.68
C LEU A 174 -55.46 47.70 -15.14
N PRO A 175 -55.25 46.68 -16.02
CA PRO A 175 -54.68 45.43 -15.57
C PRO A 175 -53.23 45.69 -15.16
N ASP A 176 -53.00 45.76 -13.85
CA ASP A 176 -51.66 45.76 -13.29
C ASP A 176 -51.01 44.44 -13.71
N HIS A 177 -50.17 44.50 -14.74
CA HIS A 177 -49.31 43.40 -15.18
C HIS A 177 -48.28 43.17 -14.08
N ASN A 178 -48.71 42.50 -13.01
CA ASN A 178 -47.91 42.06 -11.89
C ASN A 178 -46.72 41.28 -12.47
N PRO A 179 -45.52 41.89 -12.54
CA PRO A 179 -44.44 41.34 -13.34
C PRO A 179 -44.06 40.02 -12.67
N SER A 180 -44.21 38.93 -13.42
CA SER A 180 -44.05 37.56 -12.92
C SER A 180 -42.87 37.50 -11.95
N ARG A 181 -43.16 37.34 -10.65
CA ARG A 181 -42.12 37.43 -9.60
C ARG A 181 -41.00 36.50 -10.03
N LYS A 182 -39.83 37.07 -10.34
CA LYS A 182 -38.63 36.28 -10.57
C LYS A 182 -38.29 35.67 -9.22
N ILE A 183 -38.77 34.46 -8.99
CA ILE A 183 -38.48 33.67 -7.78
C ILE A 183 -36.96 33.56 -7.75
N ASP A 184 -36.34 34.30 -6.83
CA ASP A 184 -34.91 34.17 -6.60
C ASP A 184 -34.76 32.91 -5.78
N PHE A 185 -34.73 31.76 -6.45
CA PHE A 185 -34.66 30.44 -5.82
C PHE A 185 -33.57 30.37 -4.73
N TRP A 186 -32.50 31.16 -4.89
CA TRP A 186 -31.48 31.28 -3.87
C TRP A 186 -31.83 32.32 -2.80
N GLY A 187 -32.27 33.52 -3.17
CA GLY A 187 -32.63 34.61 -2.25
C GLY A 187 -33.81 34.30 -1.33
N ASP A 188 -34.80 33.56 -1.84
CA ASP A 188 -36.03 33.11 -1.16
C ASP A 188 -35.81 31.88 -0.27
N MET A 189 -34.65 31.22 -0.38
CA MET A 189 -34.30 30.05 0.43
C MET A 189 -33.89 30.44 1.87
N PRO A 190 -34.33 29.70 2.91
CA PRO A 190 -33.82 29.85 4.28
C PRO A 190 -32.29 29.75 4.38
N ARG A 191 -31.69 30.50 5.30
CA ARG A 191 -30.22 30.57 5.46
C ARG A 191 -29.62 29.22 5.87
N GLU A 192 -30.37 28.44 6.62
CA GLU A 192 -30.01 27.10 7.10
C GLU A 192 -29.79 26.16 5.91
N LEU A 193 -30.68 26.19 4.91
CA LEU A 193 -30.55 25.40 3.69
C LEU A 193 -29.43 25.91 2.78
N GLN A 194 -29.23 27.24 2.68
CA GLN A 194 -28.09 27.83 1.96
C GLN A 194 -26.75 27.35 2.56
N VAL A 195 -26.60 27.38 3.88
CA VAL A 195 -25.42 26.88 4.61
C VAL A 195 -25.28 25.35 4.46
N GLN A 196 -26.38 24.60 4.52
CA GLN A 196 -26.36 23.15 4.30
C GLN A 196 -25.88 22.78 2.89
N ILE A 197 -26.30 23.52 1.85
CA ILE A 197 -25.82 23.35 0.47
C ILE A 197 -24.31 23.64 0.38
N LEU A 198 -23.87 24.76 0.97
CA LEU A 198 -22.45 25.14 0.99
C LEU A 198 -21.57 24.12 1.73
N ARG A 199 -22.10 23.44 2.76
CA ARG A 199 -21.39 22.37 3.50
C ARG A 199 -21.09 21.11 2.67
N TYR A 200 -21.77 20.88 1.56
CA TYR A 200 -21.41 19.80 0.61
C TYR A 200 -20.25 20.17 -0.32
N LEU A 201 -19.85 21.44 -0.36
CA LEU A 201 -18.74 21.92 -1.18
C LEU A 201 -17.42 21.81 -0.42
N THR A 202 -16.33 21.51 -1.14
CA THR A 202 -14.97 21.57 -0.58
C THR A 202 -14.62 23.02 -0.18
N PRO A 203 -13.76 23.25 0.82
CA PRO A 203 -13.28 24.59 1.20
C PRO A 203 -12.85 25.47 0.01
N ARG A 204 -12.16 24.88 -0.97
CA ARG A 204 -11.75 25.54 -2.22
C ARG A 204 -12.92 25.97 -3.09
N GLN A 205 -14.00 25.20 -3.15
CA GLN A 205 -15.22 25.56 -3.86
C GLN A 205 -15.98 26.66 -3.11
N VAL A 206 -16.12 26.57 -1.78
CA VAL A 206 -16.76 27.63 -0.97
C VAL A 206 -16.05 28.98 -1.16
N VAL A 207 -14.72 29.01 -1.10
CA VAL A 207 -13.96 30.26 -1.36
C VAL A 207 -14.17 30.80 -2.78
N ARG A 208 -14.32 29.93 -3.80
CA ARG A 208 -14.66 30.36 -5.17
C ARG A 208 -16.08 30.92 -5.29
N CYS A 209 -17.04 30.34 -4.57
CA CYS A 209 -18.41 30.82 -4.52
C CYS A 209 -18.53 32.24 -3.93
N SER A 210 -17.57 32.66 -3.10
CA SER A 210 -17.53 34.03 -2.56
C SER A 210 -17.39 35.16 -3.60
N VAL A 211 -17.08 34.83 -4.86
CA VAL A 211 -16.95 35.78 -5.99
C VAL A 211 -18.28 36.00 -6.72
N VAL A 212 -19.29 35.14 -6.50
CA VAL A 212 -20.55 35.14 -7.28
C VAL A 212 -21.45 36.35 -6.96
N SER A 213 -21.52 36.77 -5.70
CA SER A 213 -22.37 37.88 -5.24
C SER A 213 -21.97 38.31 -3.83
N LYS A 214 -22.29 39.55 -3.42
CA LYS A 214 -22.05 40.03 -2.03
C LYS A 214 -22.72 39.14 -0.98
N ARG A 215 -23.96 38.69 -1.24
CA ARG A 215 -24.68 37.77 -0.33
C ARG A 215 -24.02 36.38 -0.28
N TRP A 216 -23.45 35.92 -1.39
CA TRP A 216 -22.64 34.70 -1.42
C TRP A 216 -21.31 34.87 -0.69
N HIS A 217 -20.66 36.02 -0.81
CA HIS A 217 -19.47 36.35 -0.04
C HIS A 217 -19.72 36.26 1.47
N GLU A 218 -20.76 36.92 1.97
CA GLU A 218 -21.15 36.88 3.39
C GLU A 218 -21.38 35.46 3.91
N MET A 219 -22.16 34.64 3.17
CA MET A 219 -22.41 33.24 3.57
C MET A 219 -21.16 32.36 3.50
N CYS A 220 -20.28 32.56 2.52
CA CYS A 220 -19.04 31.78 2.41
C CYS A 220 -18.08 32.02 3.58
N PHE A 221 -18.21 33.14 4.31
CA PHE A 221 -17.51 33.44 5.55
C PHE A 221 -18.40 33.27 6.80
N ASP A 222 -19.51 32.53 6.72
CA ASP A 222 -20.28 32.13 7.91
C ASP A 222 -19.48 31.09 8.72
N GLY A 223 -19.26 31.37 10.00
CA GLY A 223 -18.47 30.52 10.88
C GLY A 223 -19.01 29.09 11.05
N GLN A 224 -20.30 28.86 10.81
CA GLN A 224 -20.91 27.53 10.87
C GLN A 224 -20.36 26.57 9.81
N LEU A 225 -19.92 27.07 8.65
CA LEU A 225 -19.30 26.25 7.59
C LEU A 225 -17.91 25.76 8.01
N TRP A 226 -17.22 26.54 8.84
CA TRP A 226 -15.80 26.37 9.14
C TRP A 226 -15.54 25.61 10.45
N SER A 227 -16.51 24.81 10.92
CA SER A 227 -16.35 23.98 12.13
C SER A 227 -15.19 22.97 12.01
N ARG A 228 -14.88 22.57 10.77
CA ARG A 228 -13.72 21.77 10.39
C ARG A 228 -12.97 22.48 9.26
N LEU A 229 -11.73 22.86 9.49
CA LEU A 229 -10.85 23.47 8.50
C LEU A 229 -9.57 22.64 8.38
N ASP A 230 -9.44 21.90 7.27
CA ASP A 230 -8.19 21.22 6.91
C ASP A 230 -7.54 21.92 5.72
N ALA A 231 -6.41 22.60 5.95
CA ALA A 231 -5.68 23.35 4.93
C ALA A 231 -4.69 22.49 4.12
N SER A 232 -4.46 21.22 4.49
CA SER A 232 -3.38 20.39 3.91
C SER A 232 -3.51 20.17 2.40
N GLU A 233 -4.72 20.07 1.85
CA GLU A 233 -4.96 19.86 0.41
C GLU A 233 -4.76 21.12 -0.47
N TYR A 234 -4.81 22.31 0.14
CA TYR A 234 -4.96 23.58 -0.58
C TYR A 234 -4.16 24.77 -0.05
N TYR A 235 -3.30 24.61 0.96
CA TYR A 235 -2.47 25.71 1.49
C TYR A 235 -1.68 26.42 0.39
N SER A 236 -1.14 25.70 -0.60
CA SER A 236 -0.41 26.25 -1.75
C SER A 236 -1.28 27.00 -2.77
N LYS A 237 -2.62 26.95 -2.63
CA LYS A 237 -3.60 27.48 -3.60
C LYS A 237 -4.45 28.61 -3.03
N ILE A 238 -4.43 28.84 -1.72
CA ILE A 238 -5.22 29.87 -1.03
C ILE A 238 -4.27 30.86 -0.34
N PRO A 239 -4.34 32.18 -0.65
CA PRO A 239 -3.52 33.19 0.01
C PRO A 239 -3.66 33.18 1.53
N SER A 240 -2.56 33.44 2.24
CA SER A 240 -2.51 33.43 3.70
C SER A 240 -3.54 34.37 4.36
N GLU A 241 -3.85 35.51 3.73
CA GLU A 241 -4.84 36.47 4.24
C GLU A 241 -6.28 35.94 4.19
N VAL A 242 -6.62 35.16 3.16
CA VAL A 242 -7.93 34.50 3.07
C VAL A 242 -8.01 33.41 4.14
N LEU A 243 -6.95 32.63 4.34
CA LEU A 243 -6.90 31.62 5.39
C LEU A 243 -7.07 32.24 6.79
N ILE A 244 -6.37 33.34 7.09
CA ILE A 244 -6.53 34.06 8.37
C ILE A 244 -7.97 34.58 8.54
N LYS A 245 -8.58 35.13 7.49
CA LYS A 245 -10.00 35.55 7.51
C LYS A 245 -10.93 34.36 7.77
N LEU A 246 -10.69 33.20 7.14
CA LEU A 246 -11.46 31.97 7.35
C LEU A 246 -11.40 31.53 8.82
N VAL A 247 -10.20 31.43 9.41
CA VAL A 247 -10.04 31.00 10.81
C VAL A 247 -10.68 32.02 11.78
N ILE A 248 -10.53 33.32 11.54
CA ILE A 248 -11.19 34.36 12.35
C ILE A 248 -12.73 34.29 12.20
N SER A 249 -13.24 34.03 10.99
CA SER A 249 -14.68 33.91 10.74
C SER A 249 -15.30 32.63 11.33
N GLY A 250 -14.58 31.52 11.32
CA GLY A 250 -14.94 30.29 12.02
C GLY A 250 -14.96 30.49 13.53
N GLY A 251 -13.91 31.11 14.08
CA GLY A 251 -13.78 31.53 15.47
C GLY A 251 -14.36 30.52 16.49
N PRO A 252 -15.46 30.86 17.19
CA PRO A 252 -16.01 30.03 18.26
C PRO A 252 -16.65 28.72 17.78
N PHE A 253 -16.96 28.57 16.48
CA PHE A 253 -17.53 27.36 15.91
C PHE A 253 -16.47 26.33 15.49
N MET A 254 -15.20 26.75 15.37
CA MET A 254 -14.11 25.85 15.01
C MET A 254 -13.87 24.81 16.10
N ARG A 255 -13.88 23.54 15.71
CA ARG A 255 -13.50 22.39 16.54
C ARG A 255 -12.26 21.71 16.01
N ASP A 256 -12.18 21.55 14.68
CA ASP A 256 -11.08 20.86 14.02
C ASP A 256 -10.29 21.86 13.15
N LEU A 257 -9.05 22.14 13.54
CA LEU A 257 -8.15 23.07 12.87
C LEU A 257 -6.84 22.36 12.48
N ASN A 258 -6.70 22.04 11.19
CA ASN A 258 -5.47 21.47 10.63
C ASN A 258 -4.80 22.48 9.70
N LEU A 259 -3.66 23.04 10.15
CA LEU A 259 -2.81 23.98 9.42
C LEU A 259 -1.46 23.36 9.04
N ARG A 260 -1.43 22.03 8.83
CA ARG A 260 -0.23 21.29 8.43
C ARG A 260 0.42 21.90 7.19
N GLY A 261 1.75 22.09 7.24
CA GLY A 261 2.54 22.59 6.12
C GLY A 261 2.26 24.05 5.71
N CYS A 262 1.52 24.83 6.51
CA CYS A 262 1.15 26.22 6.18
C CYS A 262 2.31 27.22 6.38
N ILE A 263 3.43 27.01 5.70
CA ILE A 263 4.65 27.85 5.75
C ILE A 263 4.35 29.33 5.45
N GLN A 264 3.34 29.60 4.61
CA GLN A 264 2.86 30.94 4.27
C GLN A 264 2.32 31.76 5.45
N LEU A 265 2.08 31.15 6.61
CA LEU A 265 1.66 31.83 7.83
C LEU A 265 2.83 32.31 8.69
N SER A 266 4.07 31.83 8.45
CA SER A 266 5.33 32.25 9.13
C SER A 266 5.31 33.69 9.64
N ASN A 267 5.39 34.65 8.72
CA ASN A 267 5.49 36.09 9.03
C ASN A 267 4.15 36.72 9.46
N LYS A 268 3.05 35.97 9.42
CA LYS A 268 1.72 36.41 9.85
C LYS A 268 1.40 35.94 11.28
N TRP A 269 2.07 34.93 11.82
CA TRP A 269 1.88 34.48 13.21
C TRP A 269 2.18 35.57 14.25
N SER A 270 3.21 36.38 14.01
CA SER A 270 3.63 37.48 14.88
C SER A 270 2.64 38.65 14.92
N THR A 271 1.84 38.83 13.87
CA THR A 271 0.91 39.96 13.71
C THR A 271 -0.56 39.58 13.87
N HIS A 272 -0.92 38.33 13.59
CA HIS A 272 -2.30 37.83 13.59
C HIS A 272 -2.53 36.61 14.50
N GLY A 273 -1.48 35.98 15.04
CA GLY A 273 -1.59 34.76 15.84
C GLY A 273 -2.37 34.92 17.14
N GLU A 274 -2.26 36.07 17.82
CA GLU A 274 -3.06 36.40 19.00
C GLU A 274 -4.55 36.53 18.63
N ARG A 275 -4.89 37.32 17.60
CA ARG A 275 -6.27 37.46 17.11
C ARG A 275 -6.88 36.12 16.69
N MET A 276 -6.08 35.24 16.11
CA MET A 276 -6.53 33.93 15.62
C MET A 276 -6.74 32.92 16.77
N SER A 277 -5.91 32.97 17.83
CA SER A 277 -6.09 32.15 19.04
C SER A 277 -7.18 32.68 19.96
N ASP A 278 -7.41 33.99 20.02
CA ASP A 278 -8.55 34.56 20.73
C ASP A 278 -9.90 34.33 20.02
N ALA A 279 -9.91 34.16 18.70
CA ALA A 279 -11.11 33.75 17.96
C ALA A 279 -11.45 32.26 18.22
N CYS A 280 -10.44 31.37 18.18
CA CYS A 280 -10.59 29.93 18.31
C CYS A 280 -10.51 29.47 19.78
N ARG A 281 -11.66 29.40 20.47
CA ARG A 281 -11.77 29.03 21.91
C ARG A 281 -12.37 27.66 22.20
N ASN A 282 -12.87 26.95 21.19
CA ASN A 282 -13.57 25.66 21.31
C ASN A 282 -12.89 24.54 20.50
N LEU A 283 -11.58 24.65 20.25
CA LEU A 283 -10.84 23.63 19.52
C LEU A 283 -10.80 22.33 20.31
N VAL A 284 -11.09 21.24 19.59
CA VAL A 284 -11.02 19.85 20.05
C VAL A 284 -9.82 19.17 19.39
N ASN A 285 -9.63 19.38 18.09
CA ASN A 285 -8.53 18.83 17.31
C ASN A 285 -7.68 19.96 16.70
N LEU A 286 -6.41 20.03 17.10
CA LEU A 286 -5.44 21.01 16.60
C LEU A 286 -4.23 20.30 15.98
N SER A 287 -3.99 20.54 14.69
CA SER A 287 -2.83 20.03 13.96
C SER A 287 -2.03 21.19 13.36
N LEU A 288 -0.78 21.33 13.80
CA LEU A 288 0.16 22.37 13.40
C LEU A 288 1.46 21.80 12.82
N ASN A 289 1.45 20.53 12.40
CA ASN A 289 2.63 19.82 11.89
C ASN A 289 3.34 20.58 10.75
N ASP A 290 4.67 20.65 10.79
CA ASP A 290 5.52 21.36 9.83
C ASP A 290 5.17 22.87 9.64
N SER A 291 4.45 23.48 10.59
CA SER A 291 4.17 24.92 10.60
C SER A 291 5.30 25.71 11.24
N THR A 292 5.39 27.00 10.96
CA THR A 292 6.36 27.93 11.57
C THR A 292 5.69 28.87 12.56
N ILE A 293 4.96 28.28 13.53
CA ILE A 293 4.22 29.04 14.56
C ILE A 293 5.16 29.62 15.63
N ASP A 294 4.93 30.87 16.01
CA ASP A 294 5.67 31.55 17.08
C ASP A 294 5.31 31.02 18.48
N LYS A 295 6.29 31.06 19.40
CA LYS A 295 6.12 30.58 20.78
C LYS A 295 4.95 31.23 21.54
N PRO A 296 4.73 32.57 21.48
CA PRO A 296 3.60 33.19 22.16
C PRO A 296 2.26 32.75 21.57
N SER A 297 2.15 32.70 20.24
CA SER A 297 0.93 32.26 19.56
C SER A 297 0.56 30.82 19.94
N MET A 298 1.53 29.90 19.96
CA MET A 298 1.33 28.53 20.45
C MET A 298 0.86 28.49 21.91
N HIS A 299 1.47 29.29 22.80
CA HIS A 299 1.04 29.38 24.20
C HIS A 299 -0.43 29.83 24.32
N HIS A 300 -0.85 30.84 23.58
CA HIS A 300 -2.25 31.29 23.57
C HIS A 300 -3.22 30.21 23.07
N PHE A 301 -2.90 29.48 22.00
CA PHE A 301 -3.74 28.36 21.55
C PHE A 301 -3.95 27.30 22.64
N LEU A 302 -2.92 26.99 23.42
CA LEU A 302 -3.00 26.03 24.53
C LEU A 302 -3.83 26.57 25.70
N THR A 303 -3.56 27.79 26.17
CA THR A 303 -4.25 28.37 27.33
C THR A 303 -5.71 28.73 27.04
N ARG A 304 -6.09 29.00 25.78
CA ARG A 304 -7.46 29.37 25.40
C ARG A 304 -8.38 28.16 25.11
N ASN A 305 -7.85 26.95 24.90
CA ASN A 305 -8.63 25.79 24.47
C ASN A 305 -8.54 24.61 25.46
N PRO A 306 -9.34 24.62 26.55
CA PRO A 306 -9.30 23.57 27.57
C PRO A 306 -9.94 22.23 27.14
N ARG A 307 -10.64 22.21 26.01
CA ARG A 307 -11.33 21.04 25.43
C ARG A 307 -10.53 20.33 24.33
N LEU A 308 -9.23 20.58 24.24
CA LEU A 308 -8.36 19.89 23.29
C LEU A 308 -8.25 18.41 23.65
N GLU A 309 -8.68 17.55 22.73
CA GLU A 309 -8.56 16.09 22.77
C GLU A 309 -7.38 15.63 21.91
N TYR A 310 -7.22 16.17 20.70
CA TYR A 310 -6.10 15.86 19.80
C TYR A 310 -5.19 17.07 19.61
N LEU A 311 -3.90 16.92 19.91
CA LEU A 311 -2.88 17.92 19.63
C LEU A 311 -1.72 17.30 18.84
N ASN A 312 -1.55 17.73 17.60
CA ASN A 312 -0.36 17.43 16.80
C ASN A 312 0.48 18.69 16.60
N VAL A 313 1.69 18.65 17.14
CA VAL A 313 2.69 19.72 17.10
C VAL A 313 4.03 19.19 16.60
N SER A 314 4.05 18.10 15.82
CA SER A 314 5.30 17.49 15.36
C SER A 314 6.11 18.42 14.44
N GLY A 315 7.43 18.31 14.50
CA GLY A 315 8.38 19.14 13.74
C GLY A 315 8.52 20.59 14.24
N LEU A 316 7.76 21.02 15.25
CA LEU A 316 7.74 22.41 15.71
C LEU A 316 8.92 22.75 16.63
N LYS A 317 9.95 23.40 16.07
CA LYS A 317 11.08 23.96 16.83
C LYS A 317 10.68 25.02 17.88
N SER A 318 9.51 25.63 17.75
CA SER A 318 9.00 26.62 18.70
C SER A 318 8.44 25.99 19.99
N VAL A 319 8.03 24.72 19.94
CA VAL A 319 7.50 23.99 21.10
C VAL A 319 8.65 23.57 22.01
N THR A 320 8.46 23.79 23.31
CA THR A 320 9.46 23.52 24.35
C THR A 320 8.81 22.91 25.60
N ASN A 321 9.62 22.55 26.59
CA ASN A 321 9.13 22.12 27.90
C ASN A 321 8.19 23.13 28.62
N SER A 322 8.23 24.43 28.28
CA SER A 322 7.24 25.39 28.81
C SER A 322 5.88 25.21 28.16
N ALA A 323 5.81 24.85 26.88
CA ALA A 323 4.55 24.49 26.22
C ALA A 323 3.96 23.20 26.81
N MET A 324 4.80 22.21 27.15
CA MET A 324 4.34 21.00 27.87
C MET A 324 3.75 21.34 29.25
N LYS A 325 4.34 22.30 29.98
CA LYS A 325 3.75 22.84 31.21
C LYS A 325 2.39 23.52 30.95
N SER A 326 2.28 24.30 29.87
CA SER A 326 1.02 24.96 29.50
C SER A 326 -0.08 23.93 29.15
N ILE A 327 0.26 22.86 28.41
CA ILE A 327 -0.64 21.72 28.14
C ILE A 327 -1.11 21.10 29.45
N SER A 328 -0.19 20.73 30.34
CA SER A 328 -0.53 20.05 31.61
C SER A 328 -1.42 20.89 32.53
N GLN A 329 -1.39 22.22 32.40
CA GLN A 329 -2.22 23.14 33.18
C GLN A 329 -3.55 23.51 32.51
N SER A 330 -3.64 23.42 31.18
CA SER A 330 -4.78 23.96 30.42
C SER A 330 -5.67 22.89 29.80
N CYS A 331 -5.13 21.72 29.42
CA CYS A 331 -5.79 20.72 28.56
C CYS A 331 -5.88 19.33 29.22
N PRO A 332 -6.69 19.14 30.29
CA PRO A 332 -6.77 17.86 31.01
C PRO A 332 -7.49 16.74 30.24
N GLN A 333 -8.26 17.08 29.20
CA GLN A 333 -9.03 16.13 28.37
C GLN A 333 -8.24 15.57 27.17
N LEU A 334 -6.92 15.82 27.13
CA LEU A 334 -6.09 15.43 26.00
C LEU A 334 -5.99 13.90 25.89
N SER A 335 -6.44 13.36 24.76
CA SER A 335 -6.48 11.92 24.44
C SER A 335 -5.36 11.51 23.47
N CYS A 336 -4.87 12.43 22.65
CA CYS A 336 -3.75 12.22 21.73
C CYS A 336 -2.78 13.41 21.73
N LEU A 337 -1.50 13.13 21.93
CA LEU A 337 -0.41 14.11 21.85
C LEU A 337 0.71 13.62 20.91
N ASP A 338 0.97 14.37 19.84
CA ASP A 338 2.11 14.15 18.96
C ASP A 338 3.08 15.34 19.05
N VAL A 339 4.24 15.08 19.66
CA VAL A 339 5.37 16.01 19.83
C VAL A 339 6.61 15.55 19.06
N SER A 340 6.45 14.60 18.13
CA SER A 340 7.56 13.98 17.39
C SER A 340 8.43 15.04 16.70
N TRP A 341 9.74 14.84 16.71
CA TRP A 341 10.74 15.73 16.09
C TRP A 341 10.83 17.16 16.67
N CYS A 342 10.22 17.42 17.83
CA CYS A 342 10.36 18.70 18.55
C CYS A 342 11.70 18.77 19.31
N SER A 343 12.77 19.23 18.66
CA SER A 343 14.14 19.25 19.19
C SER A 343 14.36 19.99 20.52
N ASN A 344 13.41 20.84 20.93
CA ASN A 344 13.47 21.66 22.15
C ASN A 344 12.52 21.15 23.26
N VAL A 345 11.88 20.00 23.06
CA VAL A 345 11.15 19.23 24.06
C VAL A 345 12.06 18.11 24.55
N THR A 346 12.07 17.85 25.85
CA THR A 346 12.69 16.65 26.44
C THR A 346 11.64 15.83 27.16
N ALA A 347 11.89 14.55 27.40
CA ALA A 347 10.90 13.66 28.02
C ALA A 347 10.52 14.09 29.46
N HIS A 348 11.39 14.78 30.20
CA HIS A 348 11.03 15.46 31.46
C HIS A 348 9.88 16.49 31.27
N GLY A 349 9.74 17.10 30.09
CA GLY A 349 8.56 17.91 29.75
C GLY A 349 7.27 17.10 29.81
N LEU A 350 7.31 15.87 29.28
CA LEU A 350 6.18 14.95 29.16
C LEU A 350 5.74 14.35 30.51
N VAL A 351 6.65 14.22 31.50
CA VAL A 351 6.31 13.82 32.89
C VAL A 351 5.12 14.63 33.44
N ARG A 352 5.08 15.95 33.18
CA ARG A 352 4.01 16.83 33.66
C ARG A 352 2.69 16.57 32.93
N VAL A 353 2.77 16.25 31.64
CA VAL A 353 1.61 15.94 30.80
C VAL A 353 1.00 14.60 31.23
N ALA A 354 1.80 13.54 31.33
CA ALA A 354 1.37 12.21 31.77
C ALA A 354 0.68 12.23 33.15
N LYS A 355 1.22 13.03 34.09
CA LYS A 355 0.63 13.18 35.43
C LYS A 355 -0.68 13.99 35.47
N SER A 356 -0.98 14.81 34.46
CA SER A 356 -2.14 15.71 34.47
C SER A 356 -3.24 15.30 33.47
N CYS A 357 -2.87 14.60 32.40
CA CYS A 357 -3.77 14.23 31.30
C CYS A 357 -4.17 12.75 31.43
N HIS A 358 -5.05 12.43 32.38
CA HIS A 358 -5.41 11.04 32.69
C HIS A 358 -6.12 10.29 31.54
N GLN A 359 -6.63 11.01 30.53
CA GLN A 359 -7.29 10.45 29.35
C GLN A 359 -6.34 10.21 28.16
N LEU A 360 -5.04 10.52 28.31
CA LEU A 360 -4.05 10.40 27.23
C LEU A 360 -3.86 8.92 26.85
N SER A 361 -4.23 8.61 25.61
CA SER A 361 -4.28 7.25 25.04
C SER A 361 -3.26 7.03 23.91
N ASP A 362 -2.93 8.07 23.14
CA ASP A 362 -1.95 8.04 22.04
C ASP A 362 -0.87 9.11 22.33
N LEU A 363 0.35 8.67 22.64
CA LEU A 363 1.51 9.54 22.87
C LEU A 363 2.60 9.24 21.84
N ARG A 364 3.00 10.26 21.09
CA ARG A 364 4.06 10.16 20.07
C ARG A 364 5.17 11.15 20.36
N ALA A 365 6.37 10.62 20.54
CA ALA A 365 7.53 11.32 21.04
C ALA A 365 8.81 10.93 20.27
N SER A 366 8.68 10.57 18.99
CA SER A 366 9.84 10.14 18.19
C SER A 366 10.89 11.25 18.08
N GLY A 367 12.17 10.88 18.18
CA GLY A 367 13.29 11.82 18.06
C GLY A 367 13.44 12.83 19.21
N ILE A 368 12.77 12.60 20.35
CA ILE A 368 12.95 13.36 21.60
C ILE A 368 14.05 12.70 22.45
N ARG A 369 14.75 13.52 23.25
CA ARG A 369 15.79 13.08 24.20
C ARG A 369 15.33 13.13 25.66
N GLY A 370 16.02 12.39 26.52
CA GLY A 370 15.76 12.30 27.96
C GLY A 370 14.90 11.10 28.37
N PHE A 371 14.78 10.07 27.54
CA PHE A 371 14.08 8.82 27.88
C PHE A 371 14.96 7.84 28.68
N ASP A 372 16.23 8.19 28.89
CA ASP A 372 17.17 7.60 29.84
C ASP A 372 16.78 7.84 31.31
N ASP A 373 15.97 8.87 31.59
CA ASP A 373 15.44 9.18 32.91
C ASP A 373 14.26 8.25 33.30
N ASP A 374 14.48 7.39 34.30
CA ASP A 374 13.43 6.63 35.00
C ASP A 374 12.20 7.47 35.40
N SER A 375 12.38 8.77 35.66
CA SER A 375 11.30 9.67 36.08
C SER A 375 10.15 9.74 35.07
N VAL A 376 10.46 9.54 33.79
CA VAL A 376 9.51 9.47 32.68
C VAL A 376 8.78 8.12 32.71
N ALA A 377 9.54 7.02 32.77
CA ALA A 377 9.03 5.67 32.83
C ALA A 377 8.04 5.48 34.01
N ARG A 378 8.40 5.99 35.20
CA ARG A 378 7.52 6.01 36.39
C ARG A 378 6.20 6.72 36.16
N ALA A 379 6.24 7.92 35.57
CA ALA A 379 5.02 8.72 35.35
C ALA A 379 4.06 8.05 34.35
N LEU A 380 4.60 7.43 33.31
CA LEU A 380 3.83 6.66 32.32
C LEU A 380 3.31 5.34 32.93
N PHE A 381 4.10 4.69 33.78
CA PHE A 381 3.71 3.50 34.54
C PHE A 381 2.55 3.76 35.51
N GLU A 382 2.62 4.86 36.27
CA GLU A 382 1.55 5.33 37.19
C GLU A 382 0.25 5.62 36.43
N GLN A 383 0.33 6.20 35.23
CA GLN A 383 -0.84 6.60 34.44
C GLN A 383 -1.62 5.40 33.87
N ASN A 384 -0.92 4.41 33.29
CA ASN A 384 -1.44 3.19 32.64
C ASN A 384 -2.70 3.34 31.73
N ALA A 385 -2.92 4.52 31.15
CA ALA A 385 -4.06 4.80 30.26
C ALA A 385 -3.69 4.74 28.76
N LEU A 386 -2.39 4.68 28.45
CA LEU A 386 -1.87 4.68 27.09
C LEU A 386 -2.19 3.35 26.37
N GLU A 387 -2.78 3.48 25.18
CA GLU A 387 -3.00 2.39 24.23
C GLU A 387 -2.00 2.43 23.06
N ARG A 388 -1.46 3.61 22.73
CA ARG A 388 -0.41 3.79 21.74
C ARG A 388 0.73 4.61 22.32
N LEU A 389 1.94 4.05 22.26
CA LEU A 389 3.18 4.72 22.63
C LEU A 389 4.16 4.60 21.47
N ILE A 390 4.49 5.73 20.85
CA ILE A 390 5.43 5.84 19.75
C ILE A 390 6.64 6.64 20.23
N MET A 391 7.80 5.99 20.32
CA MET A 391 9.03 6.58 20.86
C MET A 391 10.25 6.14 20.04
N SER A 392 10.12 6.14 18.72
CA SER A 392 11.21 5.81 17.81
C SER A 392 12.35 6.86 17.82
N ARG A 393 13.60 6.40 17.68
CA ARG A 393 14.83 7.24 17.69
C ARG A 393 15.04 8.02 19.00
N THR A 394 14.75 7.39 20.14
CA THR A 394 14.99 7.95 21.47
C THR A 394 16.19 7.29 22.16
N ASP A 395 16.68 7.92 23.21
CA ASP A 395 17.71 7.43 24.16
C ASP A 395 17.10 6.50 25.23
N LEU A 396 16.25 5.55 24.83
CA LEU A 396 15.60 4.61 25.73
C LEU A 396 16.53 3.44 26.07
N THR A 397 16.71 3.17 27.36
CA THR A 397 17.55 2.10 27.90
C THR A 397 16.73 0.88 28.34
N ASP A 398 17.39 -0.27 28.50
CA ASP A 398 16.76 -1.48 29.07
C ASP A 398 16.10 -1.26 30.44
N GLU A 399 16.79 -0.55 31.35
CA GLU A 399 16.29 -0.37 32.72
C GLU A 399 15.10 0.61 32.76
N THR A 400 15.08 1.65 31.90
CA THR A 400 13.92 2.55 31.78
C THR A 400 12.71 1.87 31.14
N LEU A 401 12.91 1.04 30.11
CA LEU A 401 11.85 0.21 29.53
C LEU A 401 11.31 -0.80 30.57
N LYS A 402 12.19 -1.40 31.37
CA LYS A 402 11.82 -2.28 32.48
C LYS A 402 11.04 -1.54 33.58
N VAL A 403 11.40 -0.31 33.93
CA VAL A 403 10.62 0.54 34.85
C VAL A 403 9.27 0.94 34.25
N LEU A 404 9.19 1.14 32.93
CA LEU A 404 7.93 1.45 32.24
C LEU A 404 6.95 0.27 32.26
N MET A 405 7.46 -0.97 32.25
CA MET A 405 6.64 -2.19 32.29
C MET A 405 6.36 -2.69 33.71
N HIS A 406 7.37 -2.71 34.58
CA HIS A 406 7.31 -3.31 35.91
C HIS A 406 7.13 -2.30 37.05
N GLY A 407 7.44 -1.02 36.83
CA GLY A 407 7.55 -0.02 37.88
C GLY A 407 8.91 -0.05 38.60
N VAL A 408 9.04 0.77 39.63
CA VAL A 408 10.22 0.78 40.52
C VAL A 408 10.02 -0.28 41.60
N GLU A 409 11.00 -1.18 41.75
CA GLU A 409 11.04 -2.21 42.79
C GLU A 409 9.73 -3.01 42.93
N PRO A 410 9.27 -3.70 41.86
CA PRO A 410 8.06 -4.51 41.93
C PRO A 410 8.19 -5.65 42.93
N THR A 411 7.10 -5.99 43.61
CA THR A 411 7.00 -7.22 44.39
C THR A 411 7.07 -8.43 43.45
N ILE A 412 8.10 -9.26 43.58
CA ILE A 412 8.29 -10.46 42.77
C ILE A 412 7.47 -11.61 43.35
N ASP A 413 6.69 -12.29 42.51
CA ASP A 413 6.06 -13.57 42.83
C ASP A 413 7.12 -14.67 42.94
N VAL A 414 7.24 -15.23 44.14
CA VAL A 414 8.20 -16.29 44.50
C VAL A 414 8.03 -17.56 43.66
N LEU A 415 6.83 -17.82 43.12
CA LEU A 415 6.56 -19.05 42.34
C LEU A 415 6.90 -18.91 40.85
N THR A 416 6.76 -17.71 40.27
CA THR A 416 6.97 -17.49 38.83
C THR A 416 8.19 -16.64 38.49
N ASP A 417 8.87 -16.07 39.50
CA ASP A 417 9.97 -15.11 39.39
C ASP A 417 9.60 -13.88 38.54
N ARG A 418 8.37 -13.40 38.73
CA ARG A 418 7.76 -12.30 37.94
C ARG A 418 7.28 -11.16 38.82
N PRO A 419 7.35 -9.92 38.34
CA PRO A 419 6.82 -8.77 39.04
C PRO A 419 5.28 -8.81 39.03
N ILE A 420 4.66 -8.71 40.21
CA ILE A 420 3.20 -8.63 40.36
C ILE A 420 2.75 -7.20 40.04
N VAL A 421 2.33 -7.00 38.78
CA VAL A 421 2.11 -5.67 38.20
C VAL A 421 0.83 -5.68 37.36
N PRO A 422 0.00 -4.61 37.38
CA PRO A 422 -1.17 -4.55 36.51
C PRO A 422 -0.74 -4.50 35.04
N PRO A 423 -1.38 -5.28 34.15
CA PRO A 423 -1.02 -5.34 32.74
C PRO A 423 -1.14 -3.96 32.08
N ARG A 424 -0.26 -3.72 31.11
CA ARG A 424 -0.25 -2.49 30.33
C ARG A 424 -1.35 -2.54 29.26
N ARG A 425 -1.99 -1.39 29.01
CA ARG A 425 -3.03 -1.25 27.99
C ARG A 425 -2.50 -1.01 26.56
N PHE A 426 -1.19 -1.12 26.34
CA PHE A 426 -0.58 -0.87 25.03
C PHE A 426 -1.09 -1.86 23.97
N LYS A 427 -1.70 -1.32 22.92
CA LYS A 427 -2.06 -1.99 21.67
C LYS A 427 -1.03 -1.72 20.58
N HIS A 428 -0.36 -0.56 20.59
CA HIS A 428 0.68 -0.22 19.63
C HIS A 428 1.91 0.35 20.37
N LEU A 429 3.04 -0.35 20.26
CA LEU A 429 4.33 0.08 20.78
C LEU A 429 5.35 0.20 19.63
N ASP A 430 5.90 1.41 19.42
CA ASP A 430 7.00 1.67 18.47
C ASP A 430 8.28 2.07 19.21
N LEU A 431 9.30 1.23 19.05
CA LEU A 431 10.66 1.36 19.56
C LEU A 431 11.69 1.39 18.41
N HIS A 432 11.28 1.74 17.18
CA HIS A 432 12.16 1.74 16.00
C HIS A 432 13.39 2.63 16.23
N ARG A 433 14.57 2.05 15.99
CA ARG A 433 15.88 2.72 16.09
C ARG A 433 16.19 3.27 17.49
N CYS A 434 15.85 2.51 18.52
CA CYS A 434 16.31 2.72 19.89
C CYS A 434 17.56 1.86 20.14
N ALA A 435 18.74 2.47 19.98
CA ALA A 435 20.01 1.74 19.89
C ALA A 435 20.51 1.10 21.20
N GLU A 436 19.97 1.53 22.36
CA GLU A 436 20.39 1.08 23.70
C GLU A 436 19.43 0.02 24.30
N ILE A 437 18.53 -0.53 23.48
CA ILE A 437 17.63 -1.63 23.87
C ILE A 437 18.25 -2.97 23.46
N THR A 438 18.37 -3.86 24.44
CA THR A 438 18.84 -5.23 24.27
C THR A 438 17.72 -6.24 24.54
N ASP A 439 18.04 -7.53 24.41
CA ASP A 439 17.10 -8.60 24.79
C ASP A 439 16.57 -8.49 26.22
N ARG A 440 17.35 -7.90 27.15
CA ARG A 440 16.93 -7.72 28.55
C ARG A 440 15.78 -6.74 28.69
N GLY A 441 15.79 -5.64 27.91
CA GLY A 441 14.72 -4.65 27.87
C GLY A 441 13.44 -5.24 27.30
N LEU A 442 13.50 -5.85 26.11
CA LEU A 442 12.31 -6.45 25.48
C LEU A 442 11.71 -7.61 26.28
N LYS A 443 12.53 -8.37 27.01
CA LYS A 443 12.02 -9.42 27.91
C LYS A 443 11.08 -8.88 29.00
N SER A 444 11.19 -7.60 29.38
CA SER A 444 10.24 -6.97 30.32
C SER A 444 8.85 -6.72 29.72
N LEU A 445 8.68 -6.75 28.39
CA LEU A 445 7.36 -6.70 27.75
C LEU A 445 6.59 -8.02 27.91
N ALA A 446 7.30 -9.14 28.01
CA ALA A 446 6.70 -10.47 28.05
C ALA A 446 5.75 -10.60 29.27
N PHE A 447 4.57 -11.16 29.04
CA PHE A 447 3.45 -11.30 30.00
C PHE A 447 2.81 -9.99 30.50
N ASN A 448 3.46 -8.82 30.35
CA ASN A 448 2.93 -7.54 30.84
C ASN A 448 2.01 -6.84 29.84
N VAL A 449 2.05 -7.20 28.55
CA VAL A 449 1.31 -6.52 27.47
C VAL A 449 0.42 -7.49 26.65
N PRO A 450 -0.61 -8.12 27.25
CA PRO A 450 -1.38 -9.18 26.61
C PRO A 450 -2.25 -8.71 25.42
N ASP A 451 -2.64 -7.44 25.41
CA ASP A 451 -3.48 -6.82 24.37
C ASP A 451 -2.67 -6.12 23.26
N LEU A 452 -1.37 -6.41 23.13
CA LEU A 452 -0.53 -5.82 22.08
C LEU A 452 -0.95 -6.30 20.69
N GLU A 453 -1.28 -5.35 19.80
CA GLU A 453 -1.72 -5.58 18.43
C GLU A 453 -0.63 -5.21 17.41
N ILE A 454 0.22 -4.23 17.71
CA ILE A 454 1.30 -3.72 16.85
C ILE A 454 2.60 -3.57 17.64
N LEU A 455 3.68 -4.19 17.17
CA LEU A 455 5.03 -4.06 17.71
C LEU A 455 6.03 -3.69 16.60
N GLN A 456 6.67 -2.53 16.73
CA GLN A 456 7.74 -2.07 15.83
C GLN A 456 9.06 -1.99 16.61
N ILE A 457 10.04 -2.84 16.28
CA ILE A 457 11.35 -2.94 16.96
C ILE A 457 12.51 -2.98 15.96
N SER A 458 12.31 -2.33 14.82
CA SER A 458 13.26 -2.30 13.70
C SER A 458 14.48 -1.40 13.97
N GLN A 459 15.62 -1.68 13.35
CA GLN A 459 16.89 -0.93 13.53
C GLN A 459 17.45 -0.94 14.97
N CYS A 460 17.30 -2.06 15.67
CA CYS A 460 17.79 -2.26 17.05
C CYS A 460 18.83 -3.41 17.07
N PRO A 461 20.13 -3.13 16.87
CA PRO A 461 21.13 -4.14 16.48
C PRO A 461 21.49 -5.18 17.56
N GLU A 462 21.24 -4.86 18.85
CA GLU A 462 21.53 -5.76 19.98
C GLU A 462 20.39 -6.76 20.29
N LEU A 463 19.34 -6.80 19.47
CA LEU A 463 18.22 -7.75 19.62
C LEU A 463 18.50 -9.08 18.92
N THR A 464 18.29 -10.19 19.63
CA THR A 464 18.41 -11.55 19.09
C THR A 464 17.06 -12.27 19.05
N ASP A 465 17.06 -13.52 18.59
CA ASP A 465 15.87 -14.39 18.63
C ASP A 465 15.18 -14.43 20.01
N ALA A 466 15.96 -14.37 21.09
CA ALA A 466 15.46 -14.59 22.45
C ALA A 466 14.39 -13.58 22.86
N SER A 467 14.57 -12.29 22.55
CA SER A 467 13.60 -11.25 22.88
C SER A 467 12.31 -11.37 22.09
N VAL A 468 12.40 -11.57 20.77
CA VAL A 468 11.23 -11.74 19.91
C VAL A 468 10.42 -12.96 20.37
N ILE A 469 11.09 -14.07 20.68
CA ILE A 469 10.44 -15.30 21.17
C ILE A 469 9.70 -15.09 22.50
N ASP A 470 10.33 -14.42 23.48
CA ASP A 470 9.72 -14.18 24.80
C ASP A 470 8.47 -13.28 24.69
N VAL A 471 8.48 -12.25 23.83
CA VAL A 471 7.31 -11.37 23.62
C VAL A 471 6.21 -12.09 22.84
N VAL A 472 6.54 -12.73 21.72
CA VAL A 472 5.58 -13.35 20.79
C VAL A 472 4.82 -14.53 21.42
N ARG A 473 5.45 -15.27 22.35
CA ARG A 473 4.77 -16.31 23.14
C ARG A 473 3.67 -15.78 24.08
N THR A 474 3.66 -14.49 24.37
CA THR A 474 2.79 -13.87 25.39
C THR A 474 1.79 -12.86 24.86
N THR A 475 1.81 -12.61 23.54
CA THR A 475 1.02 -11.59 22.84
C THR A 475 0.04 -12.21 21.82
N PRO A 476 -1.05 -12.87 22.27
CA PRO A 476 -1.96 -13.63 21.40
C PRO A 476 -2.74 -12.76 20.40
N ARG A 477 -2.76 -11.44 20.59
CA ARG A 477 -3.48 -10.47 19.73
C ARG A 477 -2.57 -9.75 18.72
N LEU A 478 -1.29 -10.10 18.66
CA LEU A 478 -0.33 -9.44 17.79
C LEU A 478 -0.74 -9.63 16.31
N SER A 479 -0.93 -8.51 15.63
CA SER A 479 -1.44 -8.43 14.26
C SER A 479 -0.43 -7.80 13.30
N HIS A 480 0.43 -6.90 13.79
CA HIS A 480 1.50 -6.27 13.02
C HIS A 480 2.83 -6.43 13.77
N LEU A 481 3.86 -6.93 13.10
CA LEU A 481 5.19 -7.13 13.65
C LEU A 481 6.25 -6.61 12.66
N GLU A 482 7.06 -5.65 13.08
CA GLU A 482 8.10 -5.04 12.25
C GLU A 482 9.50 -5.25 12.84
N LEU A 483 10.25 -6.10 12.14
CA LEU A 483 11.59 -6.61 12.45
C LEU A 483 12.56 -6.24 11.31
N GLU A 484 12.51 -5.00 10.81
CA GLU A 484 13.42 -4.54 9.77
C GLU A 484 14.82 -4.26 10.33
N ASP A 485 15.86 -4.65 9.59
CA ASP A 485 17.27 -4.31 9.87
C ASP A 485 17.75 -4.84 11.25
N LEU A 486 17.55 -6.16 11.45
CA LEU A 486 17.96 -6.92 12.64
C LEU A 486 18.93 -8.07 12.26
N ASP A 487 20.21 -7.74 12.08
CA ASP A 487 21.26 -8.68 11.64
C ASP A 487 21.38 -9.96 12.51
N SER A 488 21.20 -9.81 13.82
CA SER A 488 21.32 -10.88 14.82
C SER A 488 20.14 -11.86 14.85
N LEU A 489 19.08 -11.60 14.08
CA LEU A 489 17.86 -12.41 14.04
C LEU A 489 18.00 -13.60 13.10
N THR A 490 17.57 -14.79 13.54
CA THR A 490 17.68 -16.04 12.79
C THR A 490 16.32 -16.68 12.52
N ASN A 491 16.33 -17.71 11.66
CA ASN A 491 15.13 -18.47 11.31
C ASN A 491 14.41 -19.08 12.54
N ASN A 492 15.10 -19.24 13.67
CA ASN A 492 14.49 -19.76 14.90
C ASN A 492 13.39 -18.85 15.45
N ALA A 493 13.55 -17.52 15.41
CA ALA A 493 12.49 -16.58 15.79
C ALA A 493 11.22 -16.76 14.95
N LEU A 494 11.34 -16.93 13.63
CA LEU A 494 10.20 -17.18 12.74
C LEU A 494 9.54 -18.55 12.96
N VAL A 495 10.33 -19.58 13.28
CA VAL A 495 9.81 -20.92 13.61
C VAL A 495 9.01 -20.91 14.91
N GLU A 496 9.46 -20.18 15.93
CA GLU A 496 8.74 -20.02 17.19
C GLU A 496 7.52 -19.08 17.05
N LEU A 497 7.62 -18.01 16.26
CA LEU A 497 6.48 -17.16 15.88
C LEU A 497 5.35 -17.99 15.24
N ALA A 498 5.69 -18.91 14.33
CA ALA A 498 4.72 -19.81 13.70
C ALA A 498 4.07 -20.83 14.65
N LYS A 499 4.67 -21.11 15.83
CA LYS A 499 4.09 -21.98 16.88
C LYS A 499 3.32 -21.20 17.94
N SER A 500 3.54 -19.89 18.02
CA SER A 500 2.96 -19.00 19.03
C SER A 500 1.48 -18.74 18.79
N PRO A 501 0.71 -18.30 19.82
CA PRO A 501 -0.69 -17.91 19.62
C PRO A 501 -0.86 -16.68 18.71
N ALA A 502 0.18 -15.85 18.54
CA ALA A 502 0.16 -14.70 17.63
C ALA A 502 -0.06 -15.10 16.16
N ALA A 503 0.31 -16.33 15.76
CA ALA A 503 0.21 -16.79 14.37
C ALA A 503 -1.22 -16.71 13.80
N GLU A 504 -2.26 -16.93 14.62
CA GLU A 504 -3.65 -16.87 14.16
C GLU A 504 -4.15 -15.45 13.88
N CYS A 505 -3.51 -14.42 14.46
CA CYS A 505 -3.89 -13.02 14.38
C CYS A 505 -2.98 -12.18 13.49
N LEU A 506 -1.78 -12.66 13.16
CA LEU A 506 -0.79 -11.93 12.38
C LEU A 506 -1.28 -11.62 10.95
N GLU A 507 -1.45 -10.34 10.65
CA GLU A 507 -1.85 -9.79 9.35
C GLU A 507 -0.67 -9.10 8.63
N HIS A 508 0.25 -8.47 9.35
CA HIS A 508 1.39 -7.73 8.78
C HIS A 508 2.71 -8.18 9.40
N LEU A 509 3.69 -8.52 8.56
CA LEU A 509 5.05 -8.90 8.96
C LEU A 509 6.09 -8.22 8.08
N ASN A 510 6.92 -7.35 8.64
CA ASN A 510 8.12 -6.83 7.98
C ASN A 510 9.36 -7.50 8.59
N ILE A 511 10.20 -8.11 7.76
CA ILE A 511 11.49 -8.72 8.11
C ILE A 511 12.60 -8.27 7.16
N SER A 512 12.43 -7.10 6.53
CA SER A 512 13.34 -6.58 5.52
C SER A 512 14.74 -6.32 6.09
N TYR A 513 15.76 -6.40 5.24
CA TYR A 513 17.17 -6.29 5.57
C TYR A 513 17.75 -7.35 6.55
N CYS A 514 16.93 -8.29 7.05
CA CYS A 514 17.42 -9.39 7.89
C CYS A 514 18.08 -10.50 7.05
N GLU A 515 19.37 -10.33 6.70
CA GLU A 515 20.09 -11.26 5.82
C GLU A 515 20.13 -12.72 6.32
N ASN A 516 20.05 -12.95 7.64
CA ASN A 516 20.11 -14.29 8.21
C ASN A 516 18.77 -15.06 8.17
N LEU A 517 17.70 -14.43 7.70
CA LEU A 517 16.39 -15.06 7.48
C LEU A 517 16.24 -15.60 6.06
N GLY A 518 15.49 -16.71 5.93
CA GLY A 518 15.20 -17.35 4.65
C GLY A 518 14.04 -18.33 4.73
N ASP A 519 13.99 -19.26 3.77
CA ASP A 519 12.89 -20.22 3.64
C ASP A 519 12.62 -21.09 4.89
N PRO A 520 13.61 -21.58 5.67
CA PRO A 520 13.33 -22.46 6.80
C PRO A 520 12.40 -21.87 7.84
N GLY A 521 12.54 -20.56 8.13
CA GLY A 521 11.64 -19.81 8.99
C GLY A 521 10.36 -19.38 8.27
N MET A 522 10.49 -18.73 7.11
CA MET A 522 9.34 -18.13 6.42
C MET A 522 8.32 -19.18 5.92
N LEU A 523 8.77 -20.38 5.54
CA LEU A 523 7.87 -21.48 5.22
C LEU A 523 7.00 -21.91 6.41
N GLN A 524 7.45 -21.77 7.66
CA GLN A 524 6.61 -22.06 8.82
C GLN A 524 5.58 -20.95 9.05
N VAL A 525 5.99 -19.68 8.91
CA VAL A 525 5.09 -18.53 9.01
C VAL A 525 3.98 -18.60 7.97
N MET A 526 4.32 -18.79 6.69
CA MET A 526 3.34 -18.99 5.61
C MET A 526 2.43 -20.21 5.86
N LYS A 527 2.88 -21.21 6.62
CA LYS A 527 2.11 -22.41 6.93
C LYS A 527 1.14 -22.26 8.10
N HIS A 528 1.44 -21.40 9.07
CA HIS A 528 0.67 -21.29 10.31
C HIS A 528 -0.05 -19.94 10.49
N CYS A 529 0.27 -18.92 9.69
CA CYS A 529 -0.40 -17.61 9.72
C CYS A 529 -1.43 -17.48 8.59
N PRO A 530 -2.71 -17.88 8.78
CA PRO A 530 -3.71 -17.87 7.71
C PRO A 530 -4.17 -16.46 7.33
N ARG A 531 -4.16 -15.51 8.29
CA ARG A 531 -4.64 -14.13 8.13
C ARG A 531 -3.64 -13.17 7.51
N LEU A 532 -2.43 -13.62 7.20
CA LEU A 532 -1.35 -12.78 6.68
C LEU A 532 -1.77 -12.02 5.40
N ARG A 533 -1.71 -10.68 5.43
CA ARG A 533 -2.13 -9.74 4.39
C ARG A 533 -0.98 -8.97 3.78
N SER A 534 0.07 -8.67 4.53
CA SER A 534 1.26 -8.00 4.02
C SER A 534 2.51 -8.66 4.57
N VAL A 535 3.45 -9.01 3.70
CA VAL A 535 4.79 -9.47 4.09
C VAL A 535 5.83 -8.71 3.29
N GLU A 536 6.75 -8.10 4.02
CA GLU A 536 7.90 -7.39 3.47
C GLU A 536 9.15 -8.15 3.90
N MET A 537 9.94 -8.61 2.93
CA MET A 537 11.09 -9.49 3.15
C MET A 537 12.26 -9.11 2.25
N ASP A 538 12.42 -7.80 2.01
CA ASP A 538 13.43 -7.25 1.13
C ASP A 538 14.83 -7.55 1.64
N ASN A 539 15.80 -7.78 0.75
CA ASN A 539 17.20 -8.10 1.10
C ASN A 539 17.36 -9.29 2.09
N THR A 540 16.47 -10.29 2.03
CA THR A 540 16.58 -11.56 2.77
C THR A 540 17.07 -12.71 1.89
N ARG A 541 17.47 -13.85 2.49
CA ARG A 541 17.90 -15.07 1.77
C ARG A 541 16.73 -15.98 1.35
N VAL A 542 15.50 -15.46 1.32
CA VAL A 542 14.29 -16.18 0.86
C VAL A 542 14.39 -16.56 -0.63
N SER A 543 13.86 -17.73 -1.01
CA SER A 543 13.85 -18.22 -2.39
C SER A 543 12.43 -18.46 -2.95
N ASP A 544 12.39 -18.94 -4.20
CA ASP A 544 11.18 -19.40 -4.91
C ASP A 544 10.29 -20.36 -4.08
N LEU A 545 10.86 -21.11 -3.12
CA LEU A 545 10.12 -22.03 -2.26
C LEU A 545 9.08 -21.30 -1.40
N THR A 546 9.43 -20.14 -0.84
CA THR A 546 8.50 -19.32 -0.05
C THR A 546 7.39 -18.75 -0.91
N LEU A 547 7.72 -18.27 -2.12
CA LEU A 547 6.72 -17.76 -3.08
C LEU A 547 5.74 -18.86 -3.51
N MET A 548 6.22 -20.10 -3.65
CA MET A 548 5.39 -21.26 -3.98
C MET A 548 4.43 -21.64 -2.82
N GLU A 549 4.89 -21.67 -1.57
CA GLU A 549 3.99 -21.91 -0.41
C GLU A 549 3.00 -20.76 -0.24
N ALA A 550 3.42 -19.49 -0.35
CA ALA A 550 2.52 -18.34 -0.30
C ALA A 550 1.42 -18.42 -1.38
N SER A 551 1.79 -18.77 -2.60
CA SER A 551 0.87 -19.01 -3.71
C SER A 551 -0.12 -20.14 -3.42
N PHE A 552 0.37 -21.27 -2.89
CA PHE A 552 -0.47 -22.39 -2.46
C PHE A 552 -1.43 -22.01 -1.33
N ARG A 553 -1.02 -21.11 -0.44
CA ARG A 553 -1.83 -20.61 0.68
C ARG A 553 -2.95 -19.69 0.23
N VAL A 554 -2.68 -18.75 -0.66
CA VAL A 554 -3.73 -17.88 -1.24
C VAL A 554 -4.71 -18.69 -2.09
N ARG A 555 -4.24 -19.66 -2.90
CA ARG A 555 -5.10 -20.61 -3.63
C ARG A 555 -6.07 -21.41 -2.72
N LYS A 556 -5.78 -21.57 -1.41
CA LYS A 556 -6.68 -22.23 -0.45
C LYS A 556 -7.79 -21.33 0.09
N ARG A 557 -7.69 -19.99 -0.05
CA ARG A 557 -8.69 -19.05 0.47
C ARG A 557 -10.01 -19.11 -0.30
N GLY A 558 -9.97 -19.53 -1.57
CA GLY A 558 -11.15 -19.98 -2.31
C GLY A 558 -11.26 -19.46 -3.73
N TYR A 559 -12.41 -19.75 -4.32
CA TYR A 559 -12.82 -19.34 -5.67
C TYR A 559 -14.29 -18.92 -5.61
N GLY A 560 -14.66 -17.90 -6.40
CA GLY A 560 -16.02 -17.36 -6.42
C GLY A 560 -16.36 -16.67 -7.73
N GLU A 561 -17.56 -16.11 -7.80
CA GLU A 561 -18.08 -15.40 -8.99
C GLU A 561 -17.74 -13.89 -8.98
N LYS A 562 -17.30 -13.36 -7.83
CA LYS A 562 -16.80 -11.99 -7.70
C LYS A 562 -15.44 -11.85 -8.38
N LEU A 563 -15.14 -10.64 -8.85
CA LEU A 563 -13.80 -10.27 -9.30
C LEU A 563 -12.77 -10.47 -8.16
N PRO A 564 -11.51 -10.84 -8.48
CA PRO A 564 -10.50 -11.10 -7.47
C PRO A 564 -10.07 -9.82 -6.75
N GLU A 565 -9.83 -9.93 -5.44
CA GLU A 565 -9.28 -8.84 -4.60
C GLU A 565 -7.83 -9.16 -4.17
N ILE A 566 -7.07 -8.15 -3.75
CA ILE A 566 -5.70 -8.36 -3.25
C ILE A 566 -5.76 -8.88 -1.82
N GLY A 567 -5.47 -10.16 -1.62
CA GLY A 567 -5.52 -10.83 -0.32
C GLY A 567 -4.17 -10.94 0.40
N LEU A 568 -3.08 -10.91 -0.35
CA LEU A 568 -1.71 -10.94 0.17
C LEU A 568 -0.81 -10.01 -0.65
N ARG A 569 -0.19 -9.04 0.01
CA ARG A 569 0.87 -8.20 -0.52
C ARG A 569 2.22 -8.82 -0.15
N LEU A 570 3.06 -9.10 -1.14
CA LEU A 570 4.44 -9.54 -0.95
C LEU A 570 5.40 -8.49 -1.50
N VAL A 571 6.43 -8.15 -0.75
CA VAL A 571 7.52 -7.26 -1.15
C VAL A 571 8.83 -8.05 -1.03
N ILE A 572 9.53 -8.20 -2.16
CA ILE A 572 10.70 -9.07 -2.34
C ILE A 572 11.80 -8.38 -3.18
N PHE A 573 12.12 -7.12 -2.85
CA PHE A 573 13.25 -6.43 -3.46
C PHE A 573 14.58 -7.05 -3.01
N ASP A 574 15.52 -7.17 -3.94
CA ASP A 574 16.90 -7.64 -3.73
C ASP A 574 17.07 -9.01 -3.00
N CYS A 575 16.03 -9.84 -2.97
CA CYS A 575 16.10 -11.25 -2.54
C CYS A 575 16.94 -12.07 -3.55
N THR A 576 18.23 -12.25 -3.28
CA THR A 576 19.20 -12.89 -4.20
C THR A 576 18.86 -14.32 -4.63
N ASN A 577 18.11 -15.06 -3.81
CA ASN A 577 17.69 -16.43 -4.09
C ASN A 577 16.32 -16.54 -4.81
N VAL A 578 15.62 -15.42 -5.03
CA VAL A 578 14.38 -15.41 -5.83
C VAL A 578 14.74 -15.32 -7.30
N THR A 579 14.18 -16.23 -8.09
CA THR A 579 14.33 -16.25 -9.54
C THR A 579 13.01 -15.88 -10.21
N TRP A 580 13.06 -15.64 -11.53
CA TRP A 580 11.84 -15.52 -12.31
C TRP A 580 10.94 -16.75 -12.22
N ALA A 581 11.46 -17.95 -11.93
CA ALA A 581 10.63 -19.15 -11.81
C ALA A 581 9.63 -19.05 -10.64
N GLY A 582 10.07 -18.54 -9.47
CA GLY A 582 9.19 -18.26 -8.33
C GLY A 582 8.17 -17.16 -8.63
N VAL A 583 8.63 -16.04 -9.21
CA VAL A 583 7.74 -14.93 -9.63
C VAL A 583 6.68 -15.40 -10.62
N LYS A 584 7.08 -16.20 -11.62
CA LYS A 584 6.16 -16.79 -12.60
C LYS A 584 5.16 -17.76 -11.97
N GLU A 585 5.53 -18.51 -10.94
CA GLU A 585 4.56 -19.35 -10.22
C GLU A 585 3.53 -18.49 -9.46
N VAL A 586 3.91 -17.33 -8.90
CA VAL A 586 2.96 -16.37 -8.30
C VAL A 586 1.98 -15.84 -9.36
N LEU A 587 2.49 -15.38 -10.51
CA LEU A 587 1.64 -14.90 -11.61
C LEU A 587 0.72 -16.01 -12.15
N SER A 588 1.26 -17.20 -12.40
CA SER A 588 0.46 -18.36 -12.84
C SER A 588 -0.60 -18.75 -11.81
N SER A 589 -0.33 -18.54 -10.51
CA SER A 589 -1.26 -18.76 -9.41
C SER A 589 -2.42 -17.77 -9.38
N ASN A 590 -2.12 -16.49 -9.60
CA ASN A 590 -3.14 -15.44 -9.68
C ASN A 590 -4.09 -15.63 -10.88
N ALA A 591 -3.60 -16.22 -11.98
CA ALA A 591 -4.41 -16.57 -13.15
C ALA A 591 -5.00 -18.01 -13.11
N TYR A 592 -4.72 -18.81 -12.07
CA TYR A 592 -5.15 -20.21 -12.01
C TYR A 592 -6.60 -20.34 -11.55
N VAL A 593 -7.40 -21.10 -12.31
CA VAL A 593 -8.75 -21.54 -11.91
C VAL A 593 -8.81 -23.07 -11.94
N PRO A 594 -9.23 -23.74 -10.85
CA PRO A 594 -9.44 -25.17 -10.84
C PRO A 594 -10.45 -25.57 -11.91
N ARG A 595 -10.09 -26.54 -12.76
CA ARG A 595 -11.08 -27.16 -13.64
C ARG A 595 -12.14 -27.82 -12.77
N ALA A 596 -13.35 -27.29 -12.79
CA ALA A 596 -14.48 -27.89 -12.10
C ALA A 596 -14.55 -29.38 -12.46
N ARG A 597 -14.42 -30.26 -11.44
CA ARG A 597 -14.85 -31.65 -11.60
C ARG A 597 -16.30 -31.57 -12.03
N LYS A 598 -16.65 -32.10 -13.21
CA LYS A 598 -18.04 -32.22 -13.66
C LYS A 598 -18.81 -32.86 -12.50
N ALA A 599 -19.64 -32.08 -11.82
CA ALA A 599 -20.60 -32.64 -10.89
C ALA A 599 -21.40 -33.65 -11.71
N ALA A 600 -21.50 -34.89 -11.22
CA ALA A 600 -22.25 -35.91 -11.94
C ALA A 600 -23.68 -35.38 -12.09
N PHE A 601 -24.08 -35.09 -13.33
CA PHE A 601 -25.44 -34.68 -13.66
C PHE A 601 -26.37 -35.74 -13.08
N LYS A 602 -27.07 -35.42 -12.00
CA LYS A 602 -28.26 -36.16 -11.59
C LYS A 602 -29.38 -35.61 -12.48
N PRO A 603 -29.88 -36.35 -13.48
CA PRO A 603 -31.06 -35.90 -14.21
C PRO A 603 -32.22 -35.84 -13.22
N VAL A 604 -32.69 -34.64 -12.92
CA VAL A 604 -33.95 -34.45 -12.20
C VAL A 604 -35.06 -34.80 -13.17
N VAL A 605 -35.54 -36.05 -13.09
CA VAL A 605 -36.73 -36.49 -13.81
C VAL A 605 -37.94 -36.04 -12.98
N THR A 606 -38.51 -34.89 -13.33
CA THR A 606 -39.81 -34.47 -12.84
C THR A 606 -40.90 -35.35 -13.48
N VAL A 607 -41.35 -36.36 -12.74
CA VAL A 607 -42.56 -37.13 -13.09
C VAL A 607 -43.77 -36.32 -12.66
N ALA A 608 -44.53 -35.77 -13.62
CA ALA A 608 -45.85 -35.23 -13.36
C ALA A 608 -46.86 -36.38 -13.24
N PRO A 609 -47.81 -36.35 -12.28
CA PRO A 609 -48.83 -37.38 -12.16
C PRO A 609 -49.86 -37.24 -13.30
N ALA A 610 -50.20 -38.35 -13.95
CA ALA A 610 -51.27 -38.38 -14.93
C ALA A 610 -52.64 -38.38 -14.23
N GLY A 611 -53.41 -37.32 -14.42
CA GLY A 611 -54.85 -37.29 -14.14
C GLY A 611 -55.63 -37.76 -15.37
N SER A 612 -56.70 -38.53 -15.16
CA SER A 612 -57.61 -38.98 -16.20
C SER A 612 -58.58 -37.85 -16.60
N ASP A 613 -58.82 -37.65 -17.90
CA ASP A 613 -60.08 -37.98 -18.57
C ASP A 613 -60.15 -37.39 -20.00
N THR A 614 -61.22 -37.71 -20.72
CA THR A 614 -61.36 -37.68 -22.17
C THR A 614 -61.71 -36.31 -22.76
N GLU A 615 -61.10 -35.92 -23.89
CA GLU A 615 -61.76 -35.82 -25.22
C GLU A 615 -60.85 -35.16 -26.29
N SER A 616 -61.33 -35.11 -27.54
CA SER A 616 -60.59 -34.86 -28.78
C SER A 616 -60.17 -33.41 -29.03
N VAL A 617 -59.00 -33.20 -29.68
CA VAL A 617 -58.85 -32.67 -31.06
C VAL A 617 -57.36 -32.52 -31.40
N ALA A 618 -56.97 -32.80 -32.65
CA ALA A 618 -55.58 -32.73 -33.08
C ALA A 618 -55.14 -31.29 -33.47
N THR A 619 -54.09 -30.79 -32.81
CA THR A 619 -53.28 -29.67 -33.30
C THR A 619 -51.83 -29.86 -32.88
N THR A 620 -50.91 -29.85 -33.85
CA THR A 620 -49.47 -30.06 -33.64
C THR A 620 -48.80 -28.79 -33.10
N PRO A 621 -48.19 -28.78 -31.90
CA PRO A 621 -47.37 -27.65 -31.46
C PRO A 621 -45.95 -27.80 -32.02
N CYS A 622 -45.53 -26.84 -32.85
CA CYS A 622 -44.14 -26.72 -33.28
C CYS A 622 -43.28 -26.27 -32.08
N MET A 623 -42.44 -27.16 -31.54
CA MET A 623 -41.49 -26.80 -30.49
C MET A 623 -40.15 -26.34 -31.08
N THR A 624 -39.92 -25.03 -31.10
CA THR A 624 -38.58 -24.46 -31.32
C THR A 624 -37.75 -24.61 -30.04
N PRO A 625 -36.58 -25.26 -30.06
CA PRO A 625 -35.72 -25.36 -28.89
C PRO A 625 -34.97 -24.02 -28.66
N THR A 626 -35.48 -23.17 -27.77
CA THR A 626 -34.69 -22.07 -27.20
C THR A 626 -33.64 -22.62 -26.23
N SER A 627 -32.56 -23.17 -26.77
CA SER A 627 -31.41 -23.65 -26.01
C SER A 627 -30.51 -22.49 -25.55
N ALA A 628 -31.05 -21.61 -24.72
CA ALA A 628 -30.27 -20.63 -23.96
C ALA A 628 -29.93 -21.21 -22.59
N THR A 629 -29.08 -22.25 -22.56
CA THR A 629 -28.39 -22.62 -21.31
C THR A 629 -27.57 -21.41 -20.87
N PRO A 630 -27.74 -20.89 -19.64
CA PRO A 630 -26.90 -19.80 -19.16
C PRO A 630 -25.44 -20.25 -19.23
N SER A 631 -24.57 -19.38 -19.74
CA SER A 631 -23.12 -19.61 -19.71
C SER A 631 -22.70 -19.91 -18.27
N PRO A 632 -21.87 -20.93 -18.01
CA PRO A 632 -21.40 -21.19 -16.65
C PRO A 632 -20.75 -19.92 -16.10
N ALA A 633 -21.15 -19.51 -14.89
CA ALA A 633 -20.64 -18.31 -14.25
C ALA A 633 -19.11 -18.35 -14.23
N SER A 634 -18.48 -17.22 -14.56
CA SER A 634 -17.03 -17.13 -14.56
C SER A 634 -16.51 -17.25 -13.11
N VAL A 635 -15.72 -18.28 -12.88
CA VAL A 635 -15.10 -18.54 -11.58
C VAL A 635 -13.72 -17.90 -11.55
N TYR A 636 -13.50 -17.03 -10.57
CA TYR A 636 -12.25 -16.33 -10.29
C TYR A 636 -11.65 -16.82 -8.96
N PRO A 637 -10.33 -16.70 -8.74
CA PRO A 637 -9.79 -16.77 -7.39
C PRO A 637 -10.42 -15.67 -6.53
N SER A 638 -10.78 -15.97 -5.27
CA SER A 638 -11.37 -14.95 -4.39
C SER A 638 -10.34 -13.87 -4.02
N GLU A 639 -9.10 -14.30 -3.83
CA GLU A 639 -7.97 -13.46 -3.44
C GLU A 639 -6.75 -13.78 -4.31
N ILE A 640 -5.94 -12.77 -4.59
CA ILE A 640 -4.69 -12.88 -5.35
C ILE A 640 -3.50 -12.28 -4.58
N ILE A 641 -2.29 -12.64 -5.01
CA ILE A 641 -1.04 -12.06 -4.50
C ILE A 641 -0.69 -10.80 -5.30
N TYR A 642 -0.60 -9.65 -4.65
CA TYR A 642 0.07 -8.47 -5.20
C TYR A 642 1.56 -8.55 -4.87
N LEU A 643 2.40 -8.70 -5.89
CA LEU A 643 3.84 -8.83 -5.74
C LEU A 643 4.54 -7.52 -6.12
N LYS A 644 5.41 -7.02 -5.25
CA LYS A 644 6.48 -6.07 -5.60
C LYS A 644 7.78 -6.84 -5.73
N SER A 645 8.48 -6.67 -6.84
CA SER A 645 9.70 -7.41 -7.18
C SER A 645 10.71 -6.51 -7.91
N PHE A 646 11.89 -7.05 -8.20
CA PHE A 646 12.97 -6.32 -8.87
C PHE A 646 12.49 -5.52 -10.10
N TYR A 647 13.06 -4.31 -10.29
CA TYR A 647 12.61 -3.33 -11.31
C TYR A 647 12.50 -3.88 -12.74
N GLY A 648 13.30 -4.88 -13.12
CA GLY A 648 13.21 -5.52 -14.44
C GLY A 648 11.99 -6.43 -14.65
N TRP A 649 11.33 -6.86 -13.57
CA TRP A 649 10.14 -7.73 -13.60
C TRP A 649 8.87 -6.97 -13.22
N GLN A 650 9.01 -5.92 -12.43
CA GLN A 650 7.92 -5.11 -11.89
C GLN A 650 6.87 -4.65 -12.94
N PRO A 651 7.22 -4.18 -14.14
CA PRO A 651 6.24 -3.78 -15.15
C PRO A 651 5.31 -4.94 -15.56
N THR A 652 5.88 -6.12 -15.82
CA THR A 652 5.13 -7.33 -16.19
C THR A 652 4.20 -7.77 -15.07
N VAL A 653 4.69 -7.73 -13.82
CA VAL A 653 3.93 -8.12 -12.62
C VAL A 653 2.74 -7.18 -12.40
N GLU A 654 2.94 -5.87 -12.56
CA GLU A 654 1.85 -4.89 -12.45
C GLU A 654 0.81 -5.03 -13.56
N GLU A 655 1.25 -5.23 -14.81
CA GLU A 655 0.38 -5.36 -15.97
C GLU A 655 -0.43 -6.67 -15.92
N HIS A 656 0.21 -7.79 -15.53
CA HIS A 656 -0.48 -9.03 -15.20
C HIS A 656 -1.54 -8.81 -14.11
N THR A 657 -1.15 -8.18 -12.99
CA THR A 657 -2.05 -7.98 -11.84
C THR A 657 -3.25 -7.10 -12.21
N LYS A 658 -3.03 -6.04 -13.01
CA LYS A 658 -4.12 -5.21 -13.56
C LYS A 658 -5.11 -6.04 -14.40
N ARG A 659 -4.62 -6.97 -15.23
CA ARG A 659 -5.49 -7.86 -16.03
C ARG A 659 -6.24 -8.88 -15.19
N VAL A 660 -5.62 -9.46 -14.17
CA VAL A 660 -6.30 -10.37 -13.24
C VAL A 660 -7.41 -9.66 -12.46
N LEU A 661 -7.15 -8.45 -11.93
CA LEU A 661 -8.14 -7.63 -11.23
C LEU A 661 -9.32 -7.19 -12.13
N ARG A 662 -9.11 -7.08 -13.45
CA ARG A 662 -10.19 -6.85 -14.44
C ARG A 662 -11.00 -8.13 -14.77
N GLY A 663 -10.53 -9.31 -14.36
CA GLY A 663 -11.11 -10.62 -14.69
C GLY A 663 -10.53 -11.28 -15.96
N ASP A 664 -9.56 -10.67 -16.62
CA ASP A 664 -8.99 -11.14 -17.89
C ASP A 664 -7.87 -12.17 -17.71
N LEU A 665 -8.17 -13.26 -16.98
CA LEU A 665 -7.20 -14.32 -16.62
C LEU A 665 -6.48 -14.93 -17.85
N ASN A 666 -7.18 -15.00 -18.99
CA ASN A 666 -6.64 -15.46 -20.26
C ASN A 666 -5.63 -14.46 -20.87
N ALA A 667 -5.81 -13.16 -20.67
CA ALA A 667 -4.87 -12.13 -21.13
C ALA A 667 -3.63 -12.10 -20.25
N ALA A 668 -3.82 -12.14 -18.92
CA ALA A 668 -2.74 -12.31 -17.95
C ALA A 668 -1.85 -13.53 -18.27
N SER A 669 -2.48 -14.70 -18.50
CA SER A 669 -1.77 -15.94 -18.89
C SER A 669 -1.04 -15.87 -20.24
N ARG A 670 -1.42 -14.95 -21.15
CA ARG A 670 -0.72 -14.71 -22.42
C ARG A 670 0.52 -13.83 -22.20
N LEU A 671 0.40 -12.80 -21.37
CA LEU A 671 1.52 -11.92 -21.01
C LEU A 671 2.69 -12.74 -20.43
N ASP A 672 2.42 -13.64 -19.48
CA ASP A 672 3.43 -14.48 -18.83
C ASP A 672 4.20 -15.37 -19.82
N ARG A 673 3.54 -15.80 -20.90
CA ARG A 673 4.15 -16.59 -21.98
C ARG A 673 5.01 -15.71 -22.87
N LYS A 674 4.47 -14.57 -23.34
CA LYS A 674 5.21 -13.60 -24.15
C LYS A 674 6.48 -13.11 -23.46
N TRP A 675 6.39 -12.83 -22.16
CA TRP A 675 7.55 -12.39 -21.37
C TRP A 675 8.58 -13.52 -21.20
N ALA A 676 8.14 -14.76 -20.96
CA ALA A 676 9.04 -15.91 -20.89
C ALA A 676 9.76 -16.15 -22.24
N ASP A 677 9.04 -16.03 -23.37
CA ASP A 677 9.62 -16.11 -24.71
C ASP A 677 10.62 -14.97 -24.97
N TYR A 678 10.32 -13.75 -24.51
CA TYR A 678 11.22 -12.59 -24.58
C TYR A 678 12.51 -12.81 -23.79
N MET A 679 12.44 -13.27 -22.54
CA MET A 679 13.63 -13.52 -21.74
C MET A 679 14.48 -14.66 -22.28
N MET A 680 13.87 -15.79 -22.67
CA MET A 680 14.59 -16.88 -23.33
C MET A 680 15.30 -16.40 -24.60
N ALA A 681 14.64 -15.56 -25.43
CA ALA A 681 15.24 -15.00 -26.62
C ALA A 681 16.38 -14.02 -26.32
N THR A 682 16.29 -13.29 -25.21
CA THR A 682 17.30 -12.33 -24.73
C THR A 682 18.55 -13.04 -24.17
N GLU A 683 18.37 -14.08 -23.37
CA GLU A 683 19.45 -14.95 -22.89
C GLU A 683 20.16 -15.66 -24.08
N GLU A 684 19.40 -16.22 -25.01
CA GLU A 684 19.93 -16.77 -26.27
C GLU A 684 20.74 -15.75 -27.09
N ALA A 685 20.39 -14.46 -27.02
CA ALA A 685 21.07 -13.39 -27.76
C ALA A 685 22.44 -13.01 -27.15
N GLY A 686 22.64 -13.27 -25.85
CA GLY A 686 23.91 -13.13 -25.14
C GLY A 686 24.92 -14.25 -25.43
N ALA A 687 24.44 -15.47 -25.72
CA ALA A 687 25.30 -16.60 -26.03
C ALA A 687 26.21 -16.34 -27.25
N THR A 688 27.49 -16.74 -27.14
CA THR A 688 28.50 -16.62 -28.20
C THR A 688 28.41 -17.76 -29.24
N GLY A 689 29.19 -17.67 -30.32
CA GLY A 689 29.27 -18.69 -31.37
C GLY A 689 28.29 -18.51 -32.55
N ALA A 690 28.22 -19.56 -33.39
CA ALA A 690 27.47 -19.53 -34.64
C ALA A 690 25.98 -19.26 -34.44
N GLY A 691 25.40 -18.38 -35.26
CA GLY A 691 23.98 -18.01 -35.20
C GLY A 691 23.63 -16.84 -34.28
N ALA A 692 24.59 -16.20 -33.61
CA ALA A 692 24.36 -15.04 -32.73
C ALA A 692 23.47 -13.94 -33.36
N ARG A 693 23.66 -13.62 -34.66
CA ARG A 693 22.81 -12.64 -35.39
C ARG A 693 21.34 -13.07 -35.50
N ARG A 694 21.07 -14.38 -35.59
CA ARG A 694 19.70 -14.94 -35.62
C ARG A 694 19.06 -14.92 -34.23
N ARG A 695 19.83 -15.21 -33.18
CA ARG A 695 19.37 -15.14 -31.78
C ARG A 695 19.01 -13.69 -31.40
N ARG A 696 19.90 -12.72 -31.67
CA ARG A 696 19.64 -11.27 -31.50
C ARG A 696 18.44 -10.75 -32.31
N ARG A 697 18.15 -11.31 -33.50
CA ARG A 697 16.94 -10.98 -34.26
C ARG A 697 15.67 -11.48 -33.56
N ARG A 698 15.68 -12.71 -33.04
CA ARG A 698 14.55 -13.28 -32.29
C ARG A 698 14.29 -12.51 -30.99
N ALA A 699 15.32 -12.07 -30.27
CA ALA A 699 15.16 -11.22 -29.08
C ALA A 699 14.35 -9.95 -29.39
N ARG A 700 14.77 -9.18 -30.40
CA ARG A 700 14.07 -7.95 -30.84
C ARG A 700 12.66 -8.17 -31.37
N GLU A 701 12.39 -9.36 -31.89
CA GLU A 701 11.06 -9.75 -32.38
C GLU A 701 10.13 -10.10 -31.21
N ALA A 702 10.62 -10.83 -30.21
CA ALA A 702 9.91 -11.10 -28.96
C ALA A 702 9.69 -9.82 -28.14
N GLU A 703 10.68 -8.94 -28.05
CA GLU A 703 10.59 -7.61 -27.41
C GLU A 703 9.46 -6.76 -28.01
N ARG A 704 9.35 -6.75 -29.34
CA ARG A 704 8.25 -6.06 -30.05
C ARG A 704 6.89 -6.70 -29.75
N LEU A 705 6.81 -8.03 -29.72
CA LEU A 705 5.56 -8.76 -29.44
C LEU A 705 5.09 -8.61 -27.98
N TYR A 706 6.03 -8.42 -27.07
CA TYR A 706 5.77 -8.07 -25.67
C TYR A 706 5.23 -6.63 -25.57
N ASN A 707 5.98 -5.64 -26.06
CA ASN A 707 5.62 -4.23 -25.95
C ASN A 707 4.30 -3.85 -26.68
N ALA A 708 3.91 -4.58 -27.73
CA ALA A 708 2.70 -4.28 -28.50
C ALA A 708 1.38 -4.48 -27.71
N ASP A 709 1.32 -5.40 -26.73
CA ASP A 709 0.09 -5.64 -25.94
C ASP A 709 -0.24 -4.47 -25.00
N GLY A 710 0.75 -3.65 -24.65
CA GLY A 710 0.57 -2.48 -23.78
C GLY A 710 -0.12 -1.30 -24.47
N ASP A 711 0.00 -1.19 -25.80
CA ASP A 711 -0.58 -0.09 -26.59
C ASP A 711 -2.02 -0.40 -27.09
N ASP A 712 -2.39 -1.68 -27.25
CA ASP A 712 -3.67 -2.08 -27.86
C ASP A 712 -4.87 -2.07 -26.87
N GLU A 713 -4.65 -2.06 -25.55
CA GLU A 713 -5.74 -2.15 -24.55
C GLU A 713 -6.33 -0.81 -24.09
N ASP A 714 -5.74 0.35 -24.43
CA ASP A 714 -6.35 1.67 -24.22
C ASP A 714 -7.57 1.93 -25.15
N SER A 715 -7.80 1.06 -26.14
CA SER A 715 -8.87 1.20 -27.14
C SER A 715 -10.14 0.39 -26.89
N TYR A 716 -10.19 -0.47 -25.86
CA TYR A 716 -11.33 -1.37 -25.60
C TYR A 716 -12.06 -1.07 -24.28
N GLY A 717 -12.39 0.21 -24.10
CA GLY A 717 -13.52 0.60 -23.24
C GLY A 717 -14.86 0.22 -23.88
N VAL A 718 -15.82 -0.23 -23.08
CA VAL A 718 -17.14 -0.69 -23.53
C VAL A 718 -17.92 0.43 -24.23
N GLY A 719 -18.31 0.21 -25.49
CA GLY A 719 -19.30 1.01 -26.22
C GLY A 719 -18.74 2.18 -27.04
N GLY A 720 -18.22 1.90 -28.24
CA GLY A 720 -17.82 2.93 -29.20
C GLY A 720 -17.88 2.44 -30.65
N VAL A 721 -18.59 3.19 -31.51
CA VAL A 721 -18.76 2.86 -32.94
C VAL A 721 -17.43 3.05 -33.70
N THR A 722 -17.15 2.15 -34.64
CA THR A 722 -15.96 2.20 -35.51
C THR A 722 -15.84 3.52 -36.28
N ALA A 723 -14.73 4.23 -36.07
CA ALA A 723 -14.32 5.35 -36.91
C ALA A 723 -12.87 5.17 -37.40
N ILE A 724 -12.64 5.44 -38.68
CA ILE A 724 -11.39 5.16 -39.39
C ILE A 724 -10.36 6.28 -39.16
N GLY A 725 -9.14 5.91 -38.76
CA GLY A 725 -7.92 6.68 -39.06
C GLY A 725 -7.15 7.25 -37.86
N GLY A 726 -5.82 7.07 -37.86
CA GLY A 726 -4.93 7.83 -36.98
C GLY A 726 -3.79 7.08 -36.27
N ARG A 727 -2.95 6.31 -36.98
CA ARG A 727 -1.68 5.79 -36.40
C ARG A 727 -0.72 6.93 -36.04
N ARG A 728 -0.77 7.44 -34.81
CA ARG A 728 0.26 8.34 -34.25
C ARG A 728 1.51 7.54 -33.89
N ARG A 729 2.43 7.40 -34.86
CA ARG A 729 3.79 6.91 -34.58
C ARG A 729 4.50 7.88 -33.64
N ARG A 730 4.79 7.46 -32.41
CA ARG A 730 5.78 8.15 -31.56
C ARG A 730 7.15 7.92 -32.18
N ALA A 731 7.81 8.98 -32.63
CA ALA A 731 9.15 8.87 -33.19
C ALA A 731 10.15 8.51 -32.07
N GLN A 732 10.74 7.33 -32.13
CA GLN A 732 11.87 6.98 -31.28
C GLN A 732 13.12 7.69 -31.82
N SER A 733 13.66 8.62 -31.05
CA SER A 733 14.99 9.19 -31.26
C SER A 733 16.04 8.09 -31.10
N GLY A 734 16.96 7.96 -32.06
CA GLY A 734 18.00 6.94 -32.01
C GLY A 734 18.99 7.17 -30.86
N GLY A 735 18.97 6.30 -29.86
CA GLY A 735 20.05 6.16 -28.88
C GLY A 735 21.21 5.40 -29.52
N CYS A 736 22.38 6.05 -29.63
CA CYS A 736 23.55 5.48 -30.27
C CYS A 736 24.21 4.41 -29.39
N THR A 737 24.67 3.31 -30.00
CA THR A 737 25.56 2.34 -29.36
C THR A 737 26.96 2.93 -29.22
N VAL A 738 27.53 2.91 -28.01
CA VAL A 738 28.99 3.00 -27.79
C VAL A 738 29.44 1.66 -27.20
N MET A 739 30.66 1.25 -27.57
CA MET A 739 31.27 -0.04 -27.18
C MET A 739 31.80 -0.02 -25.75
#